data_AF-A0A962YPG5-F1
#
_entry.id   AF-A0A962YPG5-F1
#
_cell.length_a   1.000
_cell.length_b   1.000
_cell.length_c   1.000
_cell.angle_alpha   90.00
_cell.angle_beta   90.00
_cell.angle_gamma   90.00
#
_symmetry.space_group_name_H-M   'P 1'
#
loop_
_entity.id
_entity.type
_entity.pdbx_description
1 polymer ?
#
loop_
_entity_poly.entity_id
_entity_poly.type
_entity_poly.pdbx_seq_one_letter_code
_entity_poly.pdbx_strand_id
1 'polypeptide(L)'
;MLLAHTADNRLEIIKVDSQGLTPAQSVPVGLDPVTVRLRTSTEAWVVNQISDTISIVDLAALNVVATLHTADEPTDVVFAGIPQRAFVACSQANKVQVFDPENLTQEPLSLPVKGERPRSLAVSSDARYVYAAIFESGNATTLLGGGLKIKANGLSFPPNMIDDPTGPYGGINPPPNQGDAFAPPQRPDNPPPPATGLIVRKNRQGQWLDDNHQDWTLWVSGQQAARSGRSVGWDMADHDLVIIDTRDDAVSYVNNLMNIGMAVGVNPASGKITVVGTDARNEVRFEPNLNGRFLRVLMANVDPAEPEDSRIIDLNPHLNYLSSIAPPDQRLLSIGDPRAIVWSRAGDQGYIAGMGSSNVIVVDAGGARSGSTAVIPVGAGPIALALDEPRNRLYVFNRFDMTISTVDVQSRKEISRLTLFDPTPIAIKTGRKHLYDTHRNSGNGHVSCASCHVDARMDHLAWDLGDPAGEVEPPEGGNLGANMLPNKNFEGFHPMKGPMTTQTLQDIIGQEPHHWRGDRSGIEAFNGAFQSLLGNERQLTMTEMQEFKDFLKTLYFPPNPYRNLDNSLPTNLPLPGHYRTGLFGRAGEPLPDGNARKGLALFSLPRRHSRIPCVSCHTLPTGSGTDHIWDGETETWVPLSVGPFDEHHQMLVALKRFDNATFKVAQLRNLHKKTGFSLQQKQSTAGFGITHDGSIDSLERFVGGGIFAMRSDQEVANMVAFLLAFSGQDLPSLPLPLHLNPPGNPSQDTHAAVGVQMTLNGANNDQLETLRLFQLMNTLADSGTVGWIAKGIQENQQRGYVYQPETGLFQADRRNEQISPISLRLLAKAGSELTFTIVPKGTEWRIGVDRDGDGFLDRDELDNCADPSNQINRPIDERPCRLSAQ
;
A
#
# COMPACT_ATOMS: atom_id res chain seq x y z
N MET A 1 22.63 -8.40 16.92
CA MET A 1 21.77 -8.23 15.73
C MET A 1 20.59 -7.36 16.15
N LEU A 2 20.08 -6.51 15.25
CA LEU A 2 18.95 -5.63 15.48
C LEU A 2 17.78 -6.03 14.56
N LEU A 3 16.56 -5.93 15.06
CA LEU A 3 15.34 -6.24 14.30
C LEU A 3 14.26 -5.19 14.56
N ALA A 4 13.68 -4.63 13.50
CA ALA A 4 12.47 -3.82 13.58
C ALA A 4 11.25 -4.75 13.71
N HIS A 5 10.59 -4.74 14.87
CA HIS A 5 9.48 -5.64 15.19
C HIS A 5 8.14 -4.96 14.98
N THR A 6 7.65 -4.99 13.74
CA THR A 6 6.45 -4.24 13.31
C THR A 6 5.24 -4.48 14.20
N ALA A 7 4.89 -5.73 14.49
CA ALA A 7 3.67 -6.05 15.25
C ALA A 7 3.69 -5.57 16.72
N ASP A 8 4.88 -5.29 17.26
CA ASP A 8 5.04 -4.92 18.68
C ASP A 8 5.56 -3.50 18.88
N ASN A 9 5.81 -2.75 17.79
CA ASN A 9 6.32 -1.38 17.83
C ASN A 9 7.63 -1.24 18.62
N ARG A 10 8.56 -2.18 18.40
CA ARG A 10 9.84 -2.26 19.12
C ARG A 10 11.03 -2.48 18.20
N LEU A 11 12.17 -1.99 18.65
CA LEU A 11 13.48 -2.48 18.23
C LEU A 11 13.85 -3.67 19.12
N GLU A 12 14.01 -4.84 18.54
CA GLU A 12 14.50 -6.05 19.21
C GLU A 12 16.02 -6.16 19.07
N ILE A 13 16.69 -6.39 20.20
CA ILE A 13 18.14 -6.58 20.30
C ILE A 13 18.38 -8.05 20.60
N ILE A 14 19.04 -8.72 19.65
CA ILE A 14 19.25 -10.17 19.68
C ILE A 14 20.74 -10.45 19.77
N LYS A 15 21.12 -11.19 20.82
CA LYS A 15 22.49 -11.65 21.00
C LYS A 15 22.77 -12.78 20.02
N VAL A 16 23.94 -12.72 19.41
CA VAL A 16 24.45 -13.72 18.47
C VAL A 16 25.74 -14.29 19.02
N ASP A 17 25.74 -15.58 19.37
CA ASP A 17 26.95 -16.27 19.83
C ASP A 17 27.07 -17.68 19.23
N SER A 18 28.07 -18.44 19.67
CA SER A 18 28.33 -19.80 19.17
C SER A 18 27.18 -20.78 19.41
N GLN A 19 26.31 -20.51 20.40
CA GLN A 19 25.17 -21.35 20.75
C GLN A 19 23.91 -21.00 19.96
N GLY A 20 23.88 -19.83 19.30
CA GLY A 20 22.80 -19.41 18.42
C GLY A 20 22.30 -17.99 18.69
N LEU A 21 21.01 -17.79 18.46
CA LEU A 21 20.32 -16.54 18.70
C LEU A 21 19.56 -16.60 20.04
N THR A 22 19.73 -15.57 20.86
CA THR A 22 18.92 -15.40 22.08
C THR A 22 18.39 -13.97 22.15
N PRO A 23 17.08 -13.76 22.39
CA PRO A 23 16.54 -12.43 22.69
C PRO A 23 17.31 -11.83 23.88
N ALA A 24 17.68 -10.56 23.79
CA ALA A 24 18.40 -9.88 24.86
C ALA A 24 17.53 -8.78 25.48
N GLN A 25 17.20 -7.76 24.70
CA GLN A 25 16.51 -6.56 25.16
C GLN A 25 15.65 -5.99 24.03
N SER A 26 14.72 -5.10 24.37
CA SER A 26 13.92 -4.38 23.38
C SER A 26 13.76 -2.91 23.77
N VAL A 27 13.52 -2.05 22.78
CA VAL A 27 13.25 -0.62 22.97
C VAL A 27 11.94 -0.27 22.26
N PRO A 28 10.92 0.27 22.96
CA PRO A 28 9.73 0.82 22.30
C PRO A 28 10.09 1.96 21.34
N VAL A 29 9.52 1.94 20.14
CA VAL A 29 9.73 2.95 19.09
C VAL A 29 8.38 3.45 18.55
N GLY A 30 8.35 4.13 17.40
CA GLY A 30 7.11 4.54 16.74
C GLY A 30 6.31 3.38 16.16
N LEU A 31 5.17 3.71 15.56
CA LEU A 31 4.23 2.74 15.02
C LEU A 31 4.71 2.18 13.67
N ASP A 32 4.51 0.88 13.48
CA ASP A 32 4.94 0.11 12.32
C ASP A 32 6.42 0.33 11.97
N PRO A 33 7.36 -0.06 12.85
CA PRO A 33 8.78 -0.05 12.51
C PRO A 33 9.05 -1.07 11.39
N VAL A 34 9.72 -0.62 10.32
CA VAL A 34 9.93 -1.41 9.10
C VAL A 34 11.39 -1.69 8.80
N THR A 35 12.31 -0.79 9.17
CA THR A 35 13.75 -0.97 8.97
C THR A 35 14.56 -0.41 10.14
N VAL A 36 15.75 -0.96 10.34
CA VAL A 36 16.73 -0.45 11.30
C VAL A 36 18.13 -0.46 10.67
N ARG A 37 18.92 0.58 10.96
CA ARG A 37 20.35 0.66 10.65
C ARG A 37 21.15 1.15 11.84
N LEU A 38 22.37 0.64 11.97
CA LEU A 38 23.37 1.21 12.86
C LEU A 38 24.01 2.41 12.19
N ARG A 39 24.06 3.55 12.88
CA ARG A 39 24.96 4.66 12.51
C ARG A 39 26.34 4.44 13.10
N THR A 40 26.38 4.05 14.37
CA THR A 40 27.59 3.73 15.14
C THR A 40 27.39 2.42 15.91
N SER A 41 28.38 2.00 16.72
CA SER A 41 28.23 0.83 17.58
C SER A 41 27.21 1.01 18.72
N THR A 42 26.78 2.24 19.01
CA THR A 42 25.87 2.57 20.12
C THR A 42 24.60 3.28 19.67
N GLU A 43 24.47 3.64 18.39
CA GLU A 43 23.33 4.40 17.87
C GLU A 43 22.66 3.66 16.72
N ALA A 44 21.35 3.43 16.87
CA ALA A 44 20.49 2.83 15.84
C ALA A 44 19.40 3.81 15.41
N TRP A 45 19.09 3.82 14.12
CA TRP A 45 17.99 4.57 13.52
C TRP A 45 16.92 3.58 13.10
N VAL A 46 15.72 3.74 13.64
CA VAL A 46 14.56 2.87 13.36
C VAL A 46 13.50 3.68 12.62
N VAL A 47 13.15 3.23 11.42
CA VAL A 47 12.14 3.89 10.58
C VAL A 47 10.76 3.40 10.95
N ASN A 48 9.87 4.31 11.33
CA ASN A 48 8.50 4.03 11.77
C ASN A 48 7.52 4.51 10.70
N GLN A 49 6.93 3.58 9.95
CA GLN A 49 6.18 3.90 8.73
C GLN A 49 4.88 4.65 9.01
N ILE A 50 4.11 4.25 10.03
CA ILE A 50 2.82 4.89 10.35
C ILE A 50 3.01 6.16 11.18
N SER A 51 4.11 6.25 11.93
CA SER A 51 4.43 7.44 12.72
C SER A 51 5.01 8.60 11.89
N ASP A 52 5.38 8.37 10.63
CA ASP A 52 6.13 9.32 9.80
C ASP A 52 7.41 9.81 10.48
N THR A 53 8.08 8.93 11.23
CA THR A 53 9.26 9.30 12.03
C THR A 53 10.41 8.31 11.92
N ILE A 54 11.58 8.76 12.38
CA ILE A 54 12.71 7.91 12.75
C ILE A 54 12.96 8.02 14.24
N SER A 55 12.97 6.89 14.95
CA SER A 55 13.42 6.84 16.34
C SER A 55 14.94 6.68 16.37
N ILE A 56 15.62 7.62 17.03
CA ILE A 56 17.06 7.57 17.30
C ILE A 56 17.26 6.87 18.64
N VAL A 57 17.83 5.67 18.61
CA VAL A 57 17.97 4.80 19.78
C VAL A 57 19.43 4.77 20.24
N ASP A 58 19.63 5.10 21.51
CA ASP A 58 20.88 4.78 22.21
C ASP A 58 20.81 3.33 22.71
N LEU A 59 21.68 2.48 22.17
CA LEU A 59 21.73 1.04 22.47
C LEU A 59 22.34 0.71 23.83
N ALA A 60 23.08 1.65 24.43
CA ALA A 60 23.60 1.48 25.79
C ALA A 60 22.55 1.88 26.84
N ALA A 61 21.83 2.99 26.58
CA ALA A 61 20.75 3.45 27.45
C ALA A 61 19.43 2.67 27.24
N LEU A 62 19.29 1.99 26.10
CA LEU A 62 18.07 1.27 25.68
C LEU A 62 16.85 2.19 25.63
N ASN A 63 17.06 3.41 25.13
CA ASN A 63 16.05 4.45 25.08
C ASN A 63 16.06 5.18 23.73
N VAL A 64 14.90 5.70 23.34
CA VAL A 64 14.80 6.66 22.25
C VAL A 64 15.23 8.02 22.78
N VAL A 65 16.31 8.58 22.22
CA VAL A 65 16.87 9.87 22.65
C VAL A 65 16.37 11.04 21.80
N ALA A 66 15.90 10.75 20.59
CA ALA A 66 15.29 11.72 19.70
C ALA A 66 14.31 11.04 18.73
N THR A 67 13.33 11.81 18.27
CA THR A 67 12.42 11.44 17.18
C THR A 67 12.59 12.46 16.06
N LEU A 68 12.95 12.00 14.86
CA LEU A 68 13.00 12.84 13.66
C LEU A 68 11.68 12.72 12.91
N HIS A 69 11.10 13.84 12.51
CA HIS A 69 9.95 13.86 11.61
C HIS A 69 10.39 13.72 10.15
N THR A 70 9.63 12.96 9.39
CA THR A 70 9.86 12.71 7.97
C THR A 70 8.62 13.09 7.16
N ALA A 71 8.71 13.02 5.84
CA ALA A 71 7.51 13.01 4.98
C ALA A 71 6.83 11.64 5.01
N ASP A 72 5.55 11.62 4.63
CA ASP A 72 4.60 10.49 4.76
C ASP A 72 5.14 9.12 4.28
N GLU A 73 4.90 8.10 5.11
CA GLU A 73 5.29 6.69 5.01
C GLU A 73 6.79 6.48 4.73
N PRO A 74 7.72 6.79 5.66
CA PRO A 74 9.13 6.45 5.52
C PRO A 74 9.33 4.93 5.57
N THR A 75 10.29 4.40 4.81
CA THR A 75 10.45 2.94 4.65
C THR A 75 11.86 2.40 4.83
N ASP A 76 12.89 3.16 4.49
CA ASP A 76 14.29 2.75 4.68
C ASP A 76 15.18 3.96 4.96
N VAL A 77 16.32 3.69 5.60
CA VAL A 77 17.38 4.68 5.86
C VAL A 77 18.73 4.08 5.50
N VAL A 78 19.63 4.87 4.91
CA VAL A 78 21.04 4.51 4.70
C VAL A 78 21.95 5.70 4.96
N PHE A 79 23.21 5.43 5.32
CA PHE A 79 24.23 6.46 5.56
C PHE A 79 25.25 6.48 4.44
N ALA A 80 25.51 7.66 3.85
CA ALA A 80 26.40 7.81 2.70
C ALA A 80 27.03 9.22 2.61
N GLY A 81 28.04 9.40 1.77
CA GLY A 81 28.72 10.68 1.53
C GLY A 81 29.86 11.04 2.49
N ILE A 82 30.58 12.12 2.14
CA ILE A 82 31.65 12.73 2.95
C ILE A 82 31.41 14.25 2.97
N PRO A 83 30.97 14.85 4.10
CA PRO A 83 30.63 14.21 5.38
C PRO A 83 29.46 13.23 5.25
N GLN A 84 29.34 12.29 6.21
CA GLN A 84 28.28 11.30 6.23
C GLN A 84 26.92 11.98 6.44
N ARG A 85 25.93 11.63 5.62
CA ARG A 85 24.53 12.07 5.69
C ARG A 85 23.60 10.85 5.75
N ALA A 86 22.39 11.04 6.27
CA ALA A 86 21.37 9.99 6.31
C ALA A 86 20.32 10.23 5.23
N PHE A 87 20.09 9.24 4.36
CA PHE A 87 19.11 9.27 3.27
C PHE A 87 17.92 8.40 3.64
N VAL A 88 16.72 8.95 3.60
CA VAL A 88 15.48 8.33 4.05
C VAL A 88 14.47 8.28 2.91
N ALA A 89 14.00 7.09 2.55
CA ALA A 89 12.98 6.93 1.53
C ALA A 89 11.59 7.18 2.12
N CYS A 90 10.95 8.29 1.72
CA CYS A 90 9.58 8.65 2.08
C CYS A 90 8.65 8.20 0.95
N SER A 91 8.08 7.02 1.14
CA SER A 91 7.43 6.25 0.08
C SER A 91 6.21 6.99 -0.47
N GLN A 92 5.23 7.33 0.37
CA GLN A 92 4.01 7.97 -0.12
C GLN A 92 4.27 9.38 -0.67
N ALA A 93 5.26 10.07 -0.12
CA ALA A 93 5.62 11.42 -0.54
C ALA A 93 6.48 11.46 -1.83
N ASN A 94 6.82 10.31 -2.43
CA ASN A 94 7.62 10.17 -3.65
C ASN A 94 8.93 10.97 -3.60
N LYS A 95 9.69 10.83 -2.51
CA LYS A 95 10.95 11.56 -2.32
C LYS A 95 11.93 10.81 -1.42
N VAL A 96 13.19 11.23 -1.48
CA VAL A 96 14.22 10.88 -0.50
C VAL A 96 14.57 12.12 0.31
N GLN A 97 14.45 12.05 1.64
CA GLN A 97 14.89 13.11 2.54
C GLN A 97 16.34 12.86 3.00
N VAL A 98 17.13 13.93 3.13
CA VAL A 98 18.53 13.88 3.53
C VAL A 98 18.72 14.67 4.81
N PHE A 99 19.11 13.99 5.87
CA PHE A 99 19.35 14.55 7.20
C PHE A 99 20.85 14.67 7.48
N ASP A 100 21.21 15.70 8.23
CA ASP A 100 22.52 15.80 8.87
C ASP A 100 22.47 15.06 10.23
N PRO A 101 23.14 13.91 10.35
CA PRO A 101 23.09 13.15 11.58
C PRO A 101 23.89 13.79 12.73
N GLU A 102 24.71 14.82 12.46
CA GLU A 102 25.37 15.63 13.50
C GLU A 102 24.51 16.83 13.94
N ASN A 103 23.40 17.12 13.25
CA ASN A 103 22.51 18.23 13.56
C ASN A 103 21.03 17.87 13.35
N LEU A 104 20.49 17.12 14.31
CA LEU A 104 19.13 16.56 14.27
C LEU A 104 17.99 17.60 14.27
N THR A 105 18.27 18.88 14.53
CA THR A 105 17.27 19.96 14.50
C THR A 105 17.20 20.68 13.16
N GLN A 106 18.11 20.37 12.23
CA GLN A 106 18.11 20.95 10.90
C GLN A 106 17.01 20.33 10.03
N GLU A 107 16.26 21.18 9.33
CA GLU A 107 15.31 20.73 8.31
C GLU A 107 16.00 19.90 7.23
N PRO A 108 15.47 18.71 6.88
CA PRO A 108 16.08 17.84 5.89
C PRO A 108 15.96 18.43 4.48
N LEU A 109 16.99 18.17 3.66
CA LEU A 109 16.87 18.39 2.21
C LEU A 109 15.89 17.35 1.63
N SER A 110 14.98 17.79 0.77
CA SER A 110 14.02 16.90 0.09
C SER A 110 14.39 16.74 -1.39
N LEU A 111 14.73 15.52 -1.80
CA LEU A 111 15.03 15.16 -3.18
C LEU A 111 13.80 14.51 -3.82
N PRO A 112 13.09 15.19 -4.74
CA PRO A 112 11.92 14.61 -5.39
C PRO A 112 12.31 13.43 -6.29
N VAL A 113 11.55 12.35 -6.19
CA VAL A 113 11.70 11.17 -7.04
C VAL A 113 10.62 11.20 -8.11
N LYS A 114 11.00 11.01 -9.37
CA LYS A 114 10.08 10.88 -10.51
C LYS A 114 9.69 9.41 -10.67
N GLY A 115 8.92 8.90 -9.71
CA GLY A 115 8.45 7.53 -9.64
C GLY A 115 7.61 7.38 -8.38
N GLU A 116 6.81 6.31 -8.30
CA GLU A 116 5.91 6.13 -7.16
C GLU A 116 6.54 5.21 -6.12
N ARG A 117 6.59 5.72 -4.89
CA ARG A 117 6.93 4.93 -3.71
C ARG A 117 8.35 4.35 -3.75
N PRO A 118 9.40 5.20 -3.77
CA PRO A 118 10.74 4.72 -3.46
C PRO A 118 10.72 4.03 -2.08
N ARG A 119 11.28 2.82 -1.97
CA ARG A 119 11.28 2.04 -0.72
C ARG A 119 12.66 1.59 -0.26
N SER A 120 13.17 0.52 -0.86
CA SER A 120 14.44 -0.09 -0.45
C SER A 120 15.60 0.78 -0.89
N LEU A 121 16.57 0.99 -0.01
CA LEU A 121 17.78 1.75 -0.26
C LEU A 121 19.04 0.88 -0.20
N ALA A 122 20.02 1.20 -1.06
CA ALA A 122 21.37 0.62 -1.00
C ALA A 122 22.43 1.70 -1.27
N VAL A 123 23.68 1.43 -0.87
CA VAL A 123 24.79 2.39 -0.99
C VAL A 123 25.94 1.75 -1.75
N SER A 124 26.59 2.51 -2.63
CA SER A 124 27.84 2.07 -3.26
C SER A 124 28.95 1.88 -2.22
N SER A 125 29.92 1.02 -2.52
CA SER A 125 31.02 0.68 -1.59
C SER A 125 31.91 1.87 -1.21
N ASP A 126 31.97 2.90 -2.06
CA ASP A 126 32.66 4.17 -1.84
C ASP A 126 31.79 5.27 -1.20
N ALA A 127 30.55 4.94 -0.82
CA ALA A 127 29.55 5.86 -0.26
C ALA A 127 29.19 7.07 -1.15
N ARG A 128 29.55 7.03 -2.44
CA ARG A 128 29.27 8.12 -3.40
C ARG A 128 27.84 8.08 -3.93
N TYR A 129 27.22 6.90 -4.01
CA TYR A 129 25.90 6.74 -4.59
C TYR A 129 24.94 6.10 -3.61
N VAL A 130 23.72 6.64 -3.57
CA VAL A 130 22.57 6.02 -2.94
C VAL A 130 21.61 5.57 -4.04
N TYR A 131 21.15 4.33 -3.94
CA TYR A 131 20.23 3.70 -4.86
C TYR A 131 18.88 3.49 -4.19
N ALA A 132 17.78 3.74 -4.90
CA ALA A 132 16.43 3.45 -4.38
C ALA A 132 15.61 2.65 -5.39
N ALA A 133 15.07 1.50 -4.98
CA ALA A 133 14.08 0.78 -5.78
C ALA A 133 12.73 1.51 -5.73
N ILE A 134 12.11 1.70 -6.89
CA ILE A 134 10.77 2.27 -7.03
C ILE A 134 9.77 1.11 -6.91
N PHE A 135 8.97 1.16 -5.84
CA PHE A 135 8.10 0.03 -5.48
C PHE A 135 6.88 -0.09 -6.38
N GLU A 136 6.30 1.03 -6.79
CA GLU A 136 5.19 1.06 -7.75
C GLU A 136 5.73 1.76 -9.01
N SER A 137 6.59 1.06 -9.74
CA SER A 137 7.08 1.54 -11.02
C SER A 137 5.99 1.36 -12.09
N GLY A 138 6.16 2.12 -13.16
CA GLY A 138 5.48 1.81 -14.40
C GLY A 138 5.82 0.40 -14.89
N ASN A 139 5.01 -0.13 -15.81
CA ASN A 139 5.37 -1.35 -16.56
C ASN A 139 5.36 -1.10 -18.08
N ALA A 140 5.57 0.17 -18.45
CA ALA A 140 5.42 0.70 -19.78
C ALA A 140 4.07 0.37 -20.47
N THR A 141 2.95 0.29 -19.71
CA THR A 141 1.61 0.14 -20.29
C THR A 141 0.73 1.36 -20.08
N THR A 142 -0.21 1.62 -20.99
CA THR A 142 -1.21 2.68 -20.84
C THR A 142 -2.52 2.30 -21.50
N LEU A 143 -3.59 3.04 -21.21
CA LEU A 143 -4.91 2.83 -21.78
C LEU A 143 -5.20 3.76 -22.98
N LEU A 144 -5.77 3.21 -24.04
CA LEU A 144 -6.50 3.95 -25.06
C LEU A 144 -8.01 3.89 -24.75
N GLY A 145 -8.65 5.06 -24.69
CA GLY A 145 -10.08 5.17 -24.41
C GLY A 145 -10.95 4.54 -25.50
N GLY A 146 -12.06 3.92 -25.09
CA GLY A 146 -13.05 3.32 -25.98
C GLY A 146 -14.35 3.04 -25.22
N GLY A 147 -15.46 2.87 -25.94
CA GLY A 147 -16.75 2.49 -25.36
C GLY A 147 -17.58 3.62 -24.70
N LEU A 148 -17.09 4.85 -24.61
CA LEU A 148 -17.88 5.96 -24.03
C LEU A 148 -18.89 6.51 -25.06
N LYS A 149 -20.20 6.44 -24.80
CA LYS A 149 -21.22 6.90 -25.78
C LYS A 149 -21.54 8.39 -25.77
N ILE A 150 -20.98 9.16 -24.85
CA ILE A 150 -21.31 10.59 -24.73
C ILE A 150 -20.52 11.42 -25.75
N LYS A 151 -21.16 11.71 -26.89
CA LYS A 151 -20.67 12.66 -27.91
C LYS A 151 -21.13 14.11 -27.68
N ALA A 152 -22.11 14.33 -26.80
CA ALA A 152 -22.72 15.65 -26.60
C ALA A 152 -22.28 16.31 -25.27
N ASN A 153 -21.89 17.59 -25.34
CA ASN A 153 -21.62 18.51 -24.22
C ASN A 153 -20.17 18.58 -23.67
N GLY A 154 -19.14 18.33 -24.50
CA GLY A 154 -17.74 18.61 -24.12
C GLY A 154 -17.11 17.60 -23.15
N LEU A 155 -17.73 16.43 -22.96
CA LEU A 155 -17.35 15.36 -22.03
C LEU A 155 -16.75 14.12 -22.72
N SER A 156 -16.33 14.24 -23.99
CA SER A 156 -15.75 13.14 -24.78
C SER A 156 -14.29 12.83 -24.40
N PHE A 157 -13.96 12.87 -23.10
CA PHE A 157 -12.62 12.63 -22.60
C PHE A 157 -12.55 11.42 -21.65
N PRO A 158 -11.55 10.52 -21.80
CA PRO A 158 -10.65 10.50 -22.96
C PRO A 158 -11.43 10.17 -24.25
N PRO A 159 -10.95 10.60 -25.42
CA PRO A 159 -11.59 10.27 -26.69
C PRO A 159 -11.64 8.75 -26.93
N ASN A 160 -12.71 8.27 -27.58
CA ASN A 160 -12.84 6.88 -28.00
C ASN A 160 -11.96 6.61 -29.23
N MET A 161 -10.69 6.31 -28.98
CA MET A 161 -9.74 6.06 -30.05
C MET A 161 -9.87 4.69 -30.68
N ILE A 162 -10.33 3.70 -29.92
CA ILE A 162 -10.49 2.33 -30.41
C ILE A 162 -11.58 2.24 -31.49
N ASP A 163 -12.56 3.14 -31.46
CA ASP A 163 -13.65 3.21 -32.44
C ASP A 163 -13.25 3.97 -33.73
N ASP A 164 -12.04 4.54 -33.82
CA ASP A 164 -11.60 5.33 -34.99
C ASP A 164 -11.36 4.38 -36.20
N PRO A 165 -12.03 4.57 -37.35
CA PRO A 165 -11.83 3.75 -38.55
C PRO A 165 -10.41 3.79 -39.13
N THR A 166 -9.61 4.77 -38.72
CA THR A 166 -8.20 4.88 -39.11
C THR A 166 -7.25 4.10 -38.21
N GLY A 167 -7.75 3.56 -37.08
CA GLY A 167 -7.00 2.69 -36.19
C GLY A 167 -6.71 1.32 -36.79
N PRO A 168 -5.82 0.51 -36.18
CA PRO A 168 -5.36 -0.77 -36.73
C PRO A 168 -6.47 -1.79 -37.05
N TYR A 169 -7.60 -1.70 -36.35
CA TYR A 169 -8.75 -2.60 -36.55
C TYR A 169 -9.91 -1.97 -37.34
N GLY A 170 -9.70 -0.84 -38.00
CA GLY A 170 -10.75 -0.22 -38.82
C GLY A 170 -12.00 0.18 -38.04
N GLY A 171 -11.87 0.50 -36.75
CA GLY A 171 -12.98 0.89 -35.86
C GLY A 171 -13.76 -0.27 -35.24
N ILE A 172 -13.26 -1.51 -35.32
CA ILE A 172 -13.83 -2.67 -34.62
C ILE A 172 -13.54 -2.57 -33.12
N ASN A 173 -14.59 -2.54 -32.31
CA ASN A 173 -14.52 -2.53 -30.84
C ASN A 173 -15.54 -3.55 -30.26
N PRO A 174 -15.14 -4.46 -29.35
CA PRO A 174 -13.77 -4.66 -28.82
C PRO A 174 -12.81 -5.22 -29.88
N PRO A 175 -11.54 -4.79 -29.88
CA PRO A 175 -10.52 -5.36 -30.76
C PRO A 175 -10.30 -6.85 -30.49
N PRO A 176 -10.10 -7.69 -31.52
CA PRO A 176 -9.68 -9.08 -31.35
C PRO A 176 -8.32 -9.17 -30.64
N ASN A 177 -8.04 -10.29 -29.98
CA ASN A 177 -6.75 -10.55 -29.31
C ASN A 177 -5.97 -11.72 -29.94
N GLN A 178 -6.48 -12.31 -31.03
CA GLN A 178 -5.79 -13.36 -31.78
C GLN A 178 -6.11 -13.24 -33.28
N GLY A 179 -5.28 -12.52 -34.02
CA GLY A 179 -5.54 -12.21 -35.43
C GLY A 179 -6.85 -11.44 -35.56
N ASP A 180 -7.81 -12.00 -36.30
CA ASP A 180 -9.16 -11.43 -36.47
C ASP A 180 -10.20 -12.06 -35.52
N ALA A 181 -9.77 -12.89 -34.57
CA ALA A 181 -10.61 -13.66 -33.66
C ALA A 181 -10.32 -13.39 -32.18
N PHE A 182 -11.14 -13.98 -31.31
CA PHE A 182 -10.95 -13.97 -29.86
C PHE A 182 -10.36 -15.28 -29.36
N ALA A 183 -9.45 -15.18 -28.40
CA ALA A 183 -8.88 -16.30 -27.65
C ALA A 183 -9.15 -16.10 -26.14
N PRO A 184 -9.98 -16.94 -25.50
CA PRO A 184 -10.79 -18.01 -26.10
C PRO A 184 -11.86 -17.49 -27.06
N PRO A 185 -12.46 -18.35 -27.91
CA PRO A 185 -13.57 -17.95 -28.78
C PRO A 185 -14.75 -17.43 -27.98
N GLN A 186 -15.46 -16.45 -28.55
CA GLN A 186 -16.69 -15.95 -27.95
C GLN A 186 -17.77 -17.03 -27.92
N ARG A 187 -18.51 -17.09 -26.81
CA ARG A 187 -19.72 -17.92 -26.72
C ARG A 187 -20.76 -17.44 -27.76
N PRO A 188 -21.27 -18.31 -28.65
CA PRO A 188 -22.14 -17.91 -29.76
C PRO A 188 -23.47 -17.27 -29.37
N ASP A 189 -24.03 -17.65 -28.21
CA ASP A 189 -25.36 -17.20 -27.76
C ASP A 189 -25.32 -15.92 -26.92
N ASN A 190 -24.13 -15.38 -26.63
CA ASN A 190 -24.02 -14.13 -25.88
C ASN A 190 -24.47 -12.95 -26.76
N PRO A 191 -25.09 -11.91 -26.16
CA PRO A 191 -25.33 -10.66 -26.86
C PRO A 191 -23.99 -10.03 -27.30
N PRO A 192 -24.00 -9.05 -28.22
CA PRO A 192 -22.79 -8.33 -28.59
C PRO A 192 -22.07 -7.80 -27.35
N PRO A 193 -20.74 -7.99 -27.26
CA PRO A 193 -20.00 -7.52 -26.12
C PRO A 193 -20.03 -5.99 -26.00
N PRO A 194 -19.86 -5.45 -24.79
CA PRO A 194 -19.72 -4.02 -24.61
C PRO A 194 -18.47 -3.51 -25.34
N ALA A 195 -18.53 -2.29 -25.85
CA ALA A 195 -17.35 -1.60 -26.35
C ALA A 195 -16.46 -1.18 -25.16
N THR A 196 -15.15 -1.33 -25.31
CA THR A 196 -14.18 -1.15 -24.21
C THR A 196 -12.99 -0.29 -24.65
N GLY A 197 -12.19 0.15 -23.67
CA GLY A 197 -10.82 0.61 -23.92
C GLY A 197 -9.88 -0.54 -24.27
N LEU A 198 -8.62 -0.21 -24.57
CA LEU A 198 -7.55 -1.16 -24.89
C LEU A 198 -6.28 -0.79 -24.13
N ILE A 199 -5.61 -1.79 -23.54
CA ILE A 199 -4.30 -1.63 -22.93
C ILE A 199 -3.24 -1.84 -24.03
N VAL A 200 -2.26 -0.95 -24.08
CA VAL A 200 -1.09 -1.06 -24.97
C VAL A 200 0.20 -0.98 -24.16
N ARG A 201 1.22 -1.73 -24.58
CA ARG A 201 2.55 -1.79 -23.95
C ARG A 201 3.63 -1.25 -24.89
N LYS A 202 4.53 -0.42 -24.37
CA LYS A 202 5.69 0.07 -25.12
C LYS A 202 6.76 -1.03 -25.20
N ASN A 203 7.24 -1.33 -26.40
CA ASN A 203 8.37 -2.22 -26.62
C ASN A 203 9.72 -1.47 -26.57
N ARG A 204 10.84 -2.20 -26.69
CA ARG A 204 12.19 -1.60 -26.68
C ARG A 204 12.48 -0.70 -27.87
N GLN A 205 11.75 -0.84 -28.98
CA GLN A 205 11.82 0.05 -30.14
C GLN A 205 10.99 1.33 -29.95
N GLY A 206 10.33 1.50 -28.79
CA GLY A 206 9.47 2.65 -28.49
C GLY A 206 8.07 2.57 -29.12
N GLN A 207 7.67 1.40 -29.64
CA GLN A 207 6.36 1.19 -30.23
C GLN A 207 5.34 0.77 -29.18
N TRP A 208 4.14 1.35 -29.21
CA TRP A 208 3.01 0.99 -28.35
C TRP A 208 2.17 -0.08 -29.01
N LEU A 209 2.25 -1.32 -28.52
CA LEU A 209 1.60 -2.48 -29.11
C LEU A 209 0.47 -3.00 -28.22
N ASP A 210 -0.61 -3.50 -28.82
CA ASP A 210 -1.58 -4.32 -28.09
C ASP A 210 -1.16 -5.80 -28.03
N ASP A 211 -1.99 -6.64 -27.43
CA ASP A 211 -1.78 -8.09 -27.30
C ASP A 211 -1.83 -8.87 -28.63
N ASN A 212 -2.29 -8.24 -29.70
CA ASN A 212 -2.26 -8.79 -31.05
C ASN A 212 -1.12 -8.20 -31.90
N HIS A 213 -0.20 -7.47 -31.25
CA HIS A 213 0.97 -6.82 -31.84
C HIS A 213 0.67 -5.72 -32.86
N GLN A 214 -0.54 -5.14 -32.84
CA GLN A 214 -0.84 -3.96 -33.67
C GLN A 214 -0.23 -2.70 -33.09
N ASP A 215 0.28 -1.84 -33.98
CA ASP A 215 1.02 -0.62 -33.60
C ASP A 215 0.10 0.60 -33.42
N TRP A 216 0.00 1.07 -32.18
CA TRP A 216 -0.76 2.24 -31.77
C TRP A 216 0.09 3.49 -31.51
N THR A 217 1.40 3.44 -31.80
CA THR A 217 2.36 4.51 -31.52
C THR A 217 1.90 5.86 -32.07
N LEU A 218 1.31 5.86 -33.27
CA LEU A 218 0.83 7.07 -33.92
C LEU A 218 -0.18 7.86 -33.07
N TRP A 219 -0.99 7.15 -32.27
CA TRP A 219 -2.04 7.70 -31.39
C TRP A 219 -1.62 7.84 -29.93
N VAL A 220 -0.56 7.17 -29.49
CA VAL A 220 -0.06 7.33 -28.12
C VAL A 220 0.96 8.45 -28.06
N SER A 221 2.04 8.33 -28.83
CA SER A 221 3.20 9.24 -28.78
C SER A 221 3.43 10.00 -30.09
N GLY A 222 2.84 9.55 -31.20
CA GLY A 222 3.06 10.09 -32.54
C GLY A 222 2.26 11.34 -32.88
N GLN A 223 2.20 11.66 -34.18
CA GLN A 223 1.56 12.88 -34.69
C GLN A 223 0.04 12.91 -34.48
N GLN A 224 -0.61 11.78 -34.20
CA GLN A 224 -2.03 11.71 -33.88
C GLN A 224 -2.32 11.59 -32.38
N ALA A 225 -1.32 11.76 -31.50
CA ALA A 225 -1.50 11.70 -30.04
C ALA A 225 -2.63 12.60 -29.52
N ALA A 226 -2.81 13.78 -30.13
CA ALA A 226 -3.88 14.70 -29.78
C ALA A 226 -5.28 14.09 -29.94
N ARG A 227 -5.46 13.11 -30.84
CA ARG A 227 -6.73 12.41 -30.99
C ARG A 227 -7.05 11.59 -29.75
N SER A 228 -6.06 11.00 -29.08
CA SER A 228 -6.26 10.29 -27.81
C SER A 228 -6.25 11.21 -26.58
N GLY A 229 -6.29 12.53 -26.77
CA GLY A 229 -6.15 13.51 -25.70
C GLY A 229 -4.72 13.71 -25.20
N ARG A 230 -3.72 13.04 -25.79
CA ARG A 230 -2.29 13.13 -25.43
C ARG A 230 -1.58 14.26 -26.16
N SER A 231 -0.53 14.78 -25.54
CA SER A 231 0.43 15.65 -26.23
C SER A 231 1.28 14.84 -27.22
N VAL A 232 1.67 15.43 -28.36
CA VAL A 232 2.62 14.80 -29.28
C VAL A 232 3.96 14.58 -28.57
N GLY A 233 4.46 13.35 -28.64
CA GLY A 233 5.62 12.89 -27.88
C GLY A 233 5.32 12.54 -26.43
N TRP A 234 4.05 12.32 -26.06
CA TRP A 234 3.69 11.72 -24.76
C TRP A 234 4.37 10.36 -24.62
N ASP A 235 4.95 10.12 -23.45
CA ASP A 235 5.57 8.86 -23.10
C ASP A 235 5.35 8.57 -21.60
N MET A 236 5.45 7.30 -21.26
CA MET A 236 5.48 6.83 -19.90
C MET A 236 6.94 6.57 -19.50
N ALA A 237 7.40 7.32 -18.51
CA ALA A 237 8.68 7.16 -17.87
C ALA A 237 8.62 5.91 -16.97
N ASP A 238 9.35 4.88 -17.37
CA ASP A 238 9.42 3.59 -16.69
C ASP A 238 10.59 3.59 -15.71
N HIS A 239 10.64 4.57 -14.79
CA HIS A 239 11.74 4.72 -13.85
C HIS A 239 11.62 3.68 -12.73
N ASP A 240 12.58 2.75 -12.63
CA ASP A 240 12.51 1.63 -11.67
C ASP A 240 13.56 1.72 -10.56
N LEU A 241 14.67 2.39 -10.83
CA LEU A 241 15.79 2.55 -9.91
C LEU A 241 16.25 4.01 -9.92
N VAL A 242 16.28 4.62 -8.74
CA VAL A 242 16.85 5.96 -8.52
C VAL A 242 18.34 5.83 -8.22
N ILE A 243 19.15 6.75 -8.76
CA ILE A 243 20.56 6.94 -8.43
C ILE A 243 20.76 8.37 -7.94
N ILE A 244 21.28 8.53 -6.72
CA ILE A 244 21.59 9.82 -6.09
C ILE A 244 23.10 9.93 -5.90
N ASP A 245 23.75 10.94 -6.48
CA ASP A 245 25.16 11.25 -6.23
C ASP A 245 25.29 12.10 -4.96
N THR A 246 26.02 11.61 -3.97
CA THR A 246 26.13 12.25 -2.65
C THR A 246 27.04 13.48 -2.63
N ARG A 247 27.65 13.87 -3.76
CA ARG A 247 28.52 15.05 -3.84
C ARG A 247 27.76 16.33 -4.19
N ASP A 248 26.74 16.20 -5.03
CA ASP A 248 25.95 17.32 -5.56
C ASP A 248 24.43 17.08 -5.50
N ASP A 249 24.00 15.97 -4.92
CA ASP A 249 22.61 15.56 -4.76
C ASP A 249 21.87 15.36 -6.10
N ALA A 250 22.61 15.13 -7.19
CA ALA A 250 22.04 14.85 -8.50
C ALA A 250 21.26 13.53 -8.49
N VAL A 251 20.02 13.58 -8.99
CA VAL A 251 19.11 12.43 -9.10
C VAL A 251 19.00 11.99 -10.58
N SER A 252 19.26 10.71 -10.84
CA SER A 252 19.10 10.06 -12.14
C SER A 252 18.38 8.71 -12.00
N TYR A 253 18.05 8.06 -13.10
CA TYR A 253 17.16 6.88 -13.12
C TYR A 253 17.67 5.79 -14.07
N VAL A 254 17.32 4.54 -13.75
CA VAL A 254 17.40 3.39 -14.66
C VAL A 254 15.99 2.89 -14.93
N ASN A 255 15.75 2.50 -16.19
CA ASN A 255 14.40 2.29 -16.71
C ASN A 255 14.21 0.89 -17.30
N ASN A 256 12.94 0.48 -17.45
CA ASN A 256 12.50 -0.76 -18.09
C ASN A 256 13.04 -2.05 -17.41
N LEU A 257 13.07 -2.06 -16.09
CA LEU A 257 13.49 -3.19 -15.26
C LEU A 257 12.33 -4.10 -14.88
N MET A 258 11.30 -3.55 -14.22
CA MET A 258 10.12 -4.29 -13.72
C MET A 258 9.12 -3.33 -13.06
N ASN A 259 7.84 -3.71 -12.98
CA ASN A 259 6.83 -2.81 -12.42
C ASN A 259 6.77 -2.68 -10.90
N ILE A 260 7.15 -3.71 -10.14
CA ILE A 260 7.21 -3.62 -8.68
C ILE A 260 8.64 -3.88 -8.21
N GLY A 261 9.43 -2.82 -8.00
CA GLY A 261 10.79 -2.90 -7.48
C GLY A 261 10.80 -3.08 -5.96
N MET A 262 10.94 -4.32 -5.48
CA MET A 262 10.71 -4.67 -4.08
C MET A 262 11.94 -4.50 -3.18
N ALA A 263 13.14 -4.80 -3.68
CA ALA A 263 14.38 -4.62 -2.93
C ALA A 263 15.57 -4.31 -3.84
N VAL A 264 16.54 -3.56 -3.33
CA VAL A 264 17.80 -3.24 -4.01
C VAL A 264 19.01 -3.67 -3.17
N GLY A 265 20.07 -4.13 -3.83
CA GLY A 265 21.35 -4.44 -3.20
C GLY A 265 22.52 -4.14 -4.15
N VAL A 266 23.72 -3.94 -3.59
CA VAL A 266 24.95 -3.70 -4.38
C VAL A 266 25.87 -4.89 -4.20
N ASN A 267 26.35 -5.46 -5.31
CA ASN A 267 27.39 -6.48 -5.26
C ASN A 267 28.72 -5.82 -4.84
N PRO A 268 29.32 -6.20 -3.70
CA PRO A 268 30.45 -5.48 -3.13
C PRO A 268 31.75 -5.64 -3.93
N ALA A 269 31.87 -6.71 -4.74
CA ALA A 269 33.06 -6.96 -5.55
C ALA A 269 33.02 -6.24 -6.90
N SER A 270 31.85 -6.22 -7.56
CA SER A 270 31.71 -5.61 -8.89
C SER A 270 31.15 -4.18 -8.88
N GLY A 271 30.50 -3.76 -7.78
CA GLY A 271 29.75 -2.51 -7.72
C GLY A 271 28.42 -2.53 -8.48
N LYS A 272 28.04 -3.65 -9.09
CA LYS A 272 26.78 -3.77 -9.83
C LYS A 272 25.58 -3.74 -8.89
N ILE A 273 24.51 -3.09 -9.33
CA ILE A 273 23.28 -2.95 -8.57
C ILE A 273 22.32 -4.07 -8.96
N THR A 274 21.67 -4.66 -7.97
CA THR A 274 20.62 -5.64 -8.15
C THR A 274 19.29 -5.07 -7.68
N VAL A 275 18.26 -5.15 -8.52
CA VAL A 275 16.87 -4.93 -8.11
C VAL A 275 16.11 -6.25 -8.24
N VAL A 276 15.33 -6.62 -7.25
CA VAL A 276 14.43 -7.79 -7.31
C VAL A 276 12.98 -7.34 -7.19
N GLY A 277 12.07 -8.05 -7.84
CA GLY A 277 10.68 -7.64 -7.90
C GLY A 277 9.83 -8.46 -8.85
N THR A 278 8.72 -7.88 -9.29
CA THR A 278 7.80 -8.52 -10.23
C THR A 278 7.48 -7.63 -11.42
N ASP A 279 7.22 -8.24 -12.57
CA ASP A 279 6.75 -7.54 -13.77
C ASP A 279 5.43 -8.14 -14.30
N ALA A 280 4.39 -7.33 -14.30
CA ALA A 280 3.04 -7.68 -14.71
C ALA A 280 2.88 -7.81 -16.23
N ARG A 281 1.91 -8.62 -16.65
CA ARG A 281 1.52 -8.85 -18.05
C ARG A 281 0.10 -8.39 -18.34
N ASN A 282 -0.27 -7.22 -17.85
CA ASN A 282 -1.63 -6.68 -17.95
C ASN A 282 -2.02 -6.31 -19.39
N GLU A 283 -1.07 -6.25 -20.33
CA GLU A 283 -1.37 -6.07 -21.75
C GLU A 283 -2.11 -7.28 -22.35
N VAL A 284 -1.91 -8.48 -21.79
CA VAL A 284 -2.47 -9.72 -22.33
C VAL A 284 -3.93 -9.86 -21.90
N ARG A 285 -4.84 -9.87 -22.88
CA ARG A 285 -6.25 -10.25 -22.67
C ARG A 285 -6.39 -11.72 -23.01
N PHE A 286 -7.12 -12.56 -22.28
CA PHE A 286 -8.07 -12.35 -21.18
C PHE A 286 -7.65 -13.19 -19.96
N GLU A 287 -8.49 -13.26 -18.90
CA GLU A 287 -8.21 -14.07 -17.70
C GLU A 287 -7.75 -15.52 -18.02
N PRO A 288 -8.39 -16.26 -18.94
CA PRO A 288 -7.93 -17.61 -19.31
C PRO A 288 -6.51 -17.66 -19.90
N ASN A 289 -6.06 -16.59 -20.56
CA ASN A 289 -4.70 -16.51 -21.12
C ASN A 289 -3.65 -16.17 -20.05
N LEU A 290 -4.08 -15.53 -18.96
CA LEU A 290 -3.27 -15.10 -17.82
C LEU A 290 -3.17 -16.15 -16.70
N ASN A 291 -4.01 -17.18 -16.72
CA ASN A 291 -4.11 -18.22 -15.70
C ASN A 291 -2.74 -18.79 -15.26
N GLY A 292 -2.35 -18.50 -14.02
CA GLY A 292 -1.14 -18.97 -13.34
C GLY A 292 0.14 -18.24 -13.77
N ARG A 293 0.06 -17.21 -14.60
CA ARG A 293 1.24 -16.63 -15.30
C ARG A 293 1.13 -15.14 -15.64
N PHE A 294 0.28 -14.42 -14.93
CA PHE A 294 -0.02 -13.00 -15.17
C PHE A 294 1.11 -12.02 -14.79
N LEU A 295 2.19 -12.52 -14.19
CA LEU A 295 3.44 -11.77 -14.01
C LEU A 295 4.67 -12.68 -14.10
N ARG A 296 5.85 -12.06 -13.96
CA ARG A 296 7.13 -12.72 -13.75
C ARG A 296 7.77 -12.23 -12.46
N VAL A 297 8.55 -13.09 -11.81
CA VAL A 297 9.38 -12.74 -10.65
C VAL A 297 10.81 -12.60 -11.14
N LEU A 298 11.36 -11.39 -11.06
CA LEU A 298 12.54 -10.98 -11.79
C LEU A 298 13.64 -10.44 -10.89
N MET A 299 14.86 -10.49 -11.42
CA MET A 299 16.03 -9.77 -10.96
C MET A 299 16.58 -8.93 -12.12
N ALA A 300 16.91 -7.67 -11.86
CA ALA A 300 17.67 -6.82 -12.76
C ALA A 300 19.09 -6.66 -12.23
N ASN A 301 20.09 -6.82 -13.09
CA ASN A 301 21.50 -6.54 -12.80
C ASN A 301 21.95 -5.33 -13.63
N VAL A 302 22.30 -4.25 -12.95
CA VAL A 302 22.58 -2.94 -13.52
C VAL A 302 24.05 -2.59 -13.28
N ASP A 303 24.77 -2.27 -14.34
CA ASP A 303 26.08 -1.64 -14.22
C ASP A 303 25.90 -0.12 -14.05
N PRO A 304 26.31 0.49 -12.94
CA PRO A 304 26.17 1.94 -12.78
C PRO A 304 26.92 2.76 -13.83
N ALA A 305 27.94 2.20 -14.49
CA ALA A 305 28.64 2.87 -15.58
C ALA A 305 27.89 2.77 -16.92
N GLU A 306 27.04 1.76 -17.09
CA GLU A 306 26.28 1.46 -18.32
C GLU A 306 24.81 1.11 -17.97
N PRO A 307 24.05 2.02 -17.34
CA PRO A 307 22.72 1.70 -16.80
C PRO A 307 21.70 1.28 -17.87
N GLU A 308 21.91 1.71 -19.12
CA GLU A 308 21.04 1.38 -20.26
C GLU A 308 21.19 -0.09 -20.73
N ASP A 309 22.28 -0.79 -20.37
CA ASP A 309 22.51 -2.21 -20.71
C ASP A 309 22.19 -3.15 -19.54
N SER A 310 21.05 -2.87 -18.89
CA SER A 310 20.58 -3.66 -17.74
C SER A 310 20.15 -5.07 -18.16
N ARG A 311 20.59 -6.08 -17.40
CA ARG A 311 20.23 -7.49 -17.65
C ARG A 311 19.07 -7.92 -16.75
N ILE A 312 17.95 -8.31 -17.37
CA ILE A 312 16.77 -8.84 -16.68
C ILE A 312 16.81 -10.38 -16.68
N ILE A 313 16.55 -10.98 -15.53
CA ILE A 313 16.73 -12.40 -15.25
C ILE A 313 15.48 -12.93 -14.56
N ASP A 314 14.94 -14.03 -15.08
CA ASP A 314 13.85 -14.75 -14.45
C ASP A 314 14.37 -15.55 -13.25
N LEU A 315 13.78 -15.33 -12.07
CA LEU A 315 14.14 -16.04 -10.84
C LEU A 315 13.48 -17.42 -10.73
N ASN A 316 12.57 -17.77 -11.65
CA ASN A 316 11.93 -19.06 -11.76
C ASN A 316 12.19 -19.75 -13.11
N PRO A 317 13.45 -19.92 -13.53
CA PRO A 317 13.80 -20.40 -14.87
C PRO A 317 13.41 -21.87 -15.15
N HIS A 318 12.97 -22.61 -14.13
CA HIS A 318 12.50 -23.98 -14.24
C HIS A 318 11.02 -24.05 -14.70
N LEU A 319 10.27 -22.95 -14.62
CA LEU A 319 8.86 -22.92 -15.00
C LEU A 319 8.70 -22.87 -16.53
N ASN A 320 7.79 -23.70 -17.05
CA ASN A 320 7.28 -23.57 -18.40
C ASN A 320 6.00 -22.73 -18.37
N TYR A 321 6.12 -21.43 -18.66
CA TYR A 321 5.01 -20.49 -18.64
C TYR A 321 3.94 -20.71 -19.73
N LEU A 322 4.05 -21.77 -20.54
CA LEU A 322 2.95 -22.23 -21.39
C LEU A 322 1.88 -23.02 -20.60
N SER A 323 2.21 -23.50 -19.40
CA SER A 323 1.29 -24.20 -18.51
C SER A 323 0.83 -23.31 -17.35
N SER A 324 -0.43 -23.46 -16.94
CA SER A 324 -0.99 -22.77 -15.77
C SER A 324 -0.60 -23.44 -14.44
N ILE A 325 -0.26 -24.73 -14.48
CA ILE A 325 0.05 -25.55 -13.31
C ILE A 325 1.37 -26.29 -13.56
N ALA A 326 2.32 -26.14 -12.64
CA ALA A 326 3.55 -26.90 -12.60
C ALA A 326 3.37 -28.16 -11.72
N PRO A 327 4.13 -29.25 -11.97
CA PRO A 327 4.21 -30.37 -11.04
C PRO A 327 4.55 -29.90 -9.62
N PRO A 328 4.04 -30.55 -8.55
CA PRO A 328 4.22 -30.07 -7.18
C PRO A 328 5.68 -29.84 -6.76
N ASP A 329 6.60 -30.70 -7.19
CA ASP A 329 8.03 -30.56 -6.94
C ASP A 329 8.62 -29.32 -7.60
N GLN A 330 8.17 -28.98 -8.83
CA GLN A 330 8.58 -27.77 -9.53
C GLN A 330 7.95 -26.53 -8.90
N ARG A 331 6.67 -26.57 -8.54
CA ARG A 331 5.95 -25.48 -7.87
C ARG A 331 6.67 -25.01 -6.61
N LEU A 332 7.18 -25.94 -5.80
CA LEU A 332 7.86 -25.63 -4.53
C LEU A 332 9.27 -25.04 -4.71
N LEU A 333 9.84 -25.09 -5.92
CA LEU A 333 11.12 -24.44 -6.25
C LEU A 333 10.96 -22.95 -6.60
N SER A 334 9.73 -22.52 -6.83
CA SER A 334 9.41 -21.14 -7.19
C SER A 334 9.68 -20.19 -6.04
N ILE A 335 10.19 -19.01 -6.38
CA ILE A 335 10.19 -17.84 -5.53
C ILE A 335 9.03 -16.92 -5.93
N GLY A 336 8.35 -16.35 -4.93
CA GLY A 336 7.26 -15.39 -5.13
C GLY A 336 7.36 -14.24 -4.14
N ASP A 337 7.00 -13.03 -4.59
CA ASP A 337 7.02 -11.79 -3.79
C ASP A 337 8.39 -11.53 -3.12
N PRO A 338 9.47 -11.30 -3.91
CA PRO A 338 10.83 -11.20 -3.40
C PRO A 338 11.10 -9.89 -2.65
N ARG A 339 11.33 -9.92 -1.33
CA ARG A 339 11.35 -8.71 -0.48
C ARG A 339 12.72 -8.30 0.08
N ALA A 340 13.76 -9.12 -0.13
CA ALA A 340 15.11 -8.77 0.31
C ALA A 340 16.18 -9.41 -0.56
N ILE A 341 17.34 -8.75 -0.65
CA ILE A 341 18.56 -9.29 -1.22
C ILE A 341 19.78 -8.92 -0.37
N VAL A 342 20.71 -9.86 -0.19
CA VAL A 342 22.05 -9.59 0.39
C VAL A 342 23.14 -10.34 -0.38
N TRP A 343 24.25 -9.67 -0.64
CA TRP A 343 25.43 -10.25 -1.29
C TRP A 343 26.49 -10.66 -0.27
N SER A 344 27.18 -11.75 -0.57
CA SER A 344 28.46 -12.10 0.07
C SER A 344 29.52 -11.03 -0.22
N ARG A 345 30.50 -10.88 0.67
CA ARG A 345 31.64 -9.96 0.56
C ARG A 345 32.46 -10.20 -0.70
N ALA A 346 32.60 -11.47 -1.11
CA ALA A 346 33.27 -11.85 -2.34
C ALA A 346 32.46 -11.51 -3.60
N GLY A 347 31.16 -11.21 -3.45
CA GLY A 347 30.27 -10.89 -4.56
C GLY A 347 29.95 -12.07 -5.47
N ASP A 348 30.28 -13.30 -5.07
CA ASP A 348 30.06 -14.51 -5.87
C ASP A 348 28.70 -15.17 -5.60
N GLN A 349 28.10 -14.89 -4.43
CA GLN A 349 26.76 -15.38 -4.04
C GLN A 349 25.86 -14.25 -3.53
N GLY A 350 24.63 -14.20 -4.05
CA GLY A 350 23.54 -13.35 -3.57
C GLY A 350 22.37 -14.19 -3.04
N TYR A 351 21.77 -13.76 -1.93
CA TYR A 351 20.63 -14.43 -1.28
C TYR A 351 19.39 -13.58 -1.41
N ILE A 352 18.28 -14.17 -1.89
CA ILE A 352 17.01 -13.46 -2.13
C ILE A 352 15.89 -14.14 -1.36
N ALA A 353 15.14 -13.38 -0.56
CA ALA A 353 14.01 -13.88 0.23
C ALA A 353 12.69 -13.74 -0.52
N GLY A 354 11.91 -14.82 -0.63
CA GLY A 354 10.56 -14.81 -1.20
C GLY A 354 9.50 -14.80 -0.11
N MET A 355 8.90 -13.64 0.15
CA MET A 355 7.90 -13.47 1.22
C MET A 355 6.70 -14.40 1.01
N GLY A 356 6.22 -14.48 -0.24
CA GLY A 356 5.06 -15.28 -0.60
C GLY A 356 5.36 -16.78 -0.77
N SER A 357 6.62 -17.19 -0.87
CA SER A 357 7.03 -18.58 -1.10
C SER A 357 7.74 -19.24 0.09
N SER A 358 7.89 -18.52 1.21
CA SER A 358 8.52 -19.00 2.45
C SER A 358 9.89 -19.66 2.23
N ASN A 359 10.70 -19.09 1.33
CA ASN A 359 12.00 -19.63 0.96
C ASN A 359 13.03 -18.54 0.67
N VAL A 360 14.29 -18.94 0.64
CA VAL A 360 15.42 -18.16 0.14
C VAL A 360 16.04 -18.88 -1.06
N ILE A 361 16.39 -18.12 -2.10
CA ILE A 361 17.18 -18.62 -3.24
C ILE A 361 18.58 -18.03 -3.23
N VAL A 362 19.51 -18.73 -3.88
CA VAL A 362 20.89 -18.27 -4.04
C VAL A 362 21.19 -18.06 -5.52
N VAL A 363 21.75 -16.91 -5.87
CA VAL A 363 22.19 -16.55 -7.22
C VAL A 363 23.70 -16.36 -7.26
N ASP A 364 24.32 -16.62 -8.41
CA ASP A 364 25.70 -16.23 -8.66
C ASP A 364 25.83 -14.73 -9.04
N ALA A 365 27.05 -14.23 -9.21
CA ALA A 365 27.31 -12.84 -9.63
C ALA A 365 26.64 -12.43 -10.96
N GLY A 366 26.34 -13.40 -11.83
CA GLY A 366 25.62 -13.21 -13.09
C GLY A 366 24.10 -13.24 -12.94
N GLY A 367 23.59 -13.53 -11.74
CA GLY A 367 22.17 -13.67 -11.39
C GLY A 367 21.59 -15.06 -11.67
N ALA A 368 22.38 -16.02 -12.14
CA ALA A 368 21.88 -17.37 -12.36
C ALA A 368 21.68 -18.08 -11.01
N ARG A 369 20.56 -18.78 -10.85
CA ARG A 369 20.30 -19.57 -9.64
C ARG A 369 21.35 -20.66 -9.49
N SER A 370 21.97 -20.71 -8.32
CA SER A 370 22.92 -21.76 -7.94
C SER A 370 22.18 -23.09 -7.72
N GLY A 371 21.94 -23.81 -8.81
CA GLY A 371 21.10 -25.01 -8.87
C GLY A 371 19.63 -24.62 -9.05
N SER A 372 19.09 -24.82 -10.25
CA SER A 372 17.69 -24.52 -10.58
C SER A 372 16.68 -25.30 -9.73
N THR A 373 17.13 -26.35 -9.02
CA THR A 373 16.34 -27.21 -8.13
C THR A 373 16.62 -26.97 -6.64
N ALA A 374 17.37 -25.94 -6.26
CA ALA A 374 17.70 -25.66 -4.86
C ALA A 374 16.96 -24.40 -4.36
N VAL A 375 16.27 -24.56 -3.24
CA VAL A 375 15.71 -23.49 -2.39
C VAL A 375 16.11 -23.80 -0.95
N ILE A 376 16.12 -22.76 -0.10
CA ILE A 376 16.31 -22.90 1.33
C ILE A 376 14.95 -22.59 1.99
N PRO A 377 14.18 -23.61 2.41
CA PRO A 377 12.95 -23.38 3.16
C PRO A 377 13.24 -22.66 4.48
N VAL A 378 12.41 -21.69 4.83
CA VAL A 378 12.48 -20.90 6.08
C VAL A 378 11.07 -20.75 6.67
N GLY A 379 10.89 -19.92 7.70
CA GLY A 379 9.56 -19.59 8.21
C GLY A 379 8.75 -18.72 7.24
N ALA A 380 7.46 -18.52 7.54
CA ALA A 380 6.56 -17.80 6.67
C ALA A 380 6.80 -16.28 6.63
N GLY A 381 6.69 -15.70 5.44
CA GLY A 381 6.87 -14.27 5.20
C GLY A 381 8.31 -13.77 5.40
N PRO A 382 9.35 -14.38 4.81
CA PRO A 382 10.71 -13.88 4.93
C PRO A 382 10.86 -12.52 4.20
N ILE A 383 11.29 -11.49 4.92
CA ILE A 383 11.38 -10.11 4.39
C ILE A 383 12.72 -9.40 4.65
N ALA A 384 13.60 -9.99 5.45
CA ALA A 384 14.89 -9.38 5.75
C ALA A 384 15.96 -10.46 5.91
N LEU A 385 17.19 -10.12 5.50
CA LEU A 385 18.34 -11.00 5.46
C LEU A 385 19.55 -10.32 6.13
N ALA A 386 20.28 -11.06 6.96
CA ALA A 386 21.55 -10.62 7.53
C ALA A 386 22.60 -11.74 7.41
N LEU A 387 23.69 -11.46 6.71
CA LEU A 387 24.76 -12.43 6.46
C LEU A 387 25.92 -12.25 7.48
N ASP A 388 26.22 -13.31 8.23
CA ASP A 388 27.36 -13.42 9.15
C ASP A 388 28.34 -14.47 8.62
N GLU A 389 29.17 -14.04 7.67
CA GLU A 389 30.17 -14.89 7.01
C GLU A 389 31.18 -15.51 7.98
N PRO A 390 31.73 -14.79 8.99
CA PRO A 390 32.64 -15.40 9.97
C PRO A 390 32.05 -16.62 10.69
N ARG A 391 30.73 -16.68 10.87
CA ARG A 391 30.04 -17.84 11.47
C ARG A 391 29.43 -18.78 10.43
N ASN A 392 29.55 -18.49 9.13
CA ASN A 392 28.87 -19.21 8.04
C ASN A 392 27.34 -19.24 8.24
N ARG A 393 26.74 -18.10 8.59
CA ARG A 393 25.30 -17.99 8.90
C ARG A 393 24.61 -16.94 8.04
N LEU A 394 23.41 -17.26 7.62
CA LEU A 394 22.41 -16.31 7.12
C LEU A 394 21.24 -16.30 8.10
N TYR A 395 20.87 -15.12 8.60
CA TYR A 395 19.68 -14.92 9.43
C TYR A 395 18.55 -14.36 8.57
N VAL A 396 17.37 -14.97 8.69
CA VAL A 396 16.19 -14.63 7.88
C VAL A 396 15.05 -14.29 8.82
N PHE A 397 14.54 -13.06 8.76
CA PHE A 397 13.37 -12.66 9.55
C PHE A 397 12.08 -13.03 8.80
N ASN A 398 11.30 -13.92 9.40
CA ASN A 398 10.04 -14.44 8.90
C ASN A 398 8.89 -13.67 9.58
N ARG A 399 8.41 -12.60 8.94
CA ARG A 399 7.45 -11.66 9.53
C ARG A 399 6.09 -12.28 9.82
N PHE A 400 5.66 -13.28 9.05
CA PHE A 400 4.35 -13.89 9.27
C PHE A 400 4.36 -14.92 10.42
N ASP A 401 5.47 -15.63 10.61
CA ASP A 401 5.61 -16.55 11.76
C ASP A 401 6.16 -15.85 13.00
N MET A 402 6.67 -14.64 12.87
CA MET A 402 7.41 -13.90 13.89
C MET A 402 8.61 -14.70 14.42
N THR A 403 9.42 -15.21 13.49
CA THR A 403 10.60 -16.02 13.80
C THR A 403 11.84 -15.53 13.06
N ILE A 404 13.01 -15.95 13.53
CA ILE A 404 14.28 -15.81 12.81
C ILE A 404 14.84 -17.19 12.49
N SER A 405 14.86 -17.53 11.21
CA SER A 405 15.54 -18.73 10.71
C SER A 405 17.05 -18.49 10.65
N THR A 406 17.83 -19.40 11.21
CA THR A 406 19.29 -19.43 11.07
C THR A 406 19.65 -20.49 10.05
N VAL A 407 20.28 -20.05 8.96
CA VAL A 407 20.68 -20.89 7.83
C VAL A 407 22.19 -21.05 7.85
N ASP A 408 22.67 -22.30 7.74
CA ASP A 408 24.07 -22.58 7.44
C ASP A 408 24.31 -22.38 5.93
N VAL A 409 25.19 -21.44 5.60
CA VAL A 409 25.42 -20.98 4.22
C VAL A 409 26.07 -22.07 3.35
N GLN A 410 26.95 -22.88 3.94
CA GLN A 410 27.67 -23.92 3.22
C GLN A 410 26.76 -25.09 2.83
N SER A 411 25.97 -25.60 3.78
CA SER A 411 25.02 -26.69 3.53
C SER A 411 23.69 -26.23 2.94
N ARG A 412 23.41 -24.92 2.97
CA ARG A 412 22.17 -24.27 2.51
C ARG A 412 20.93 -24.85 3.18
N LYS A 413 21.00 -25.01 4.51
CA LYS A 413 19.92 -25.56 5.33
C LYS A 413 19.66 -24.66 6.52
N GLU A 414 18.39 -24.54 6.88
CA GLU A 414 18.03 -24.03 8.20
C GLU A 414 18.54 -25.01 9.28
N ILE A 415 19.24 -24.48 10.27
CA ILE A 415 19.82 -25.25 11.38
C ILE A 415 19.14 -24.94 12.72
N SER A 416 18.50 -23.78 12.85
CA SER A 416 17.70 -23.42 14.02
C SER A 416 16.72 -22.29 13.69
N ARG A 417 15.71 -22.14 14.54
CA ARG A 417 14.70 -21.09 14.44
C ARG A 417 14.43 -20.50 15.82
N LEU A 418 14.53 -19.18 15.92
CA LEU A 418 14.16 -18.43 17.13
C LEU A 418 12.74 -17.89 16.96
N THR A 419 11.85 -18.16 17.91
CA THR A 419 10.51 -17.53 17.96
C THR A 419 10.58 -16.27 18.82
N LEU A 420 9.93 -15.21 18.34
CA LEU A 420 9.78 -13.95 19.06
C LEU A 420 8.32 -13.80 19.52
N PHE A 421 8.07 -12.84 20.41
CA PHE A 421 6.73 -12.52 20.86
C PHE A 421 5.87 -12.02 19.69
N ASP A 422 4.67 -12.58 19.51
CA ASP A 422 3.79 -12.22 18.40
C ASP A 422 2.41 -11.75 18.90
N PRO A 423 2.20 -10.43 19.06
CA PRO A 423 0.91 -9.86 19.45
C PRO A 423 -0.10 -9.82 18.28
N THR A 424 0.24 -10.33 17.10
CA THR A 424 -0.66 -10.27 15.93
C THR A 424 -1.97 -11.02 16.22
N PRO A 425 -3.14 -10.40 15.98
CA PRO A 425 -4.45 -11.04 16.12
C PRO A 425 -4.57 -12.38 15.38
N ILE A 426 -5.35 -13.31 15.95
CA ILE A 426 -5.52 -14.66 15.40
C ILE A 426 -6.10 -14.66 13.97
N ALA A 427 -7.03 -13.75 13.67
CA ALA A 427 -7.64 -13.63 12.34
C ALA A 427 -6.57 -13.33 11.27
N ILE A 428 -5.61 -12.46 11.58
CA ILE A 428 -4.48 -12.14 10.68
C ILE A 428 -3.56 -13.35 10.54
N LYS A 429 -3.16 -13.97 11.66
CA LYS A 429 -2.28 -15.16 11.65
C LYS A 429 -2.83 -16.27 10.76
N THR A 430 -4.13 -16.57 10.90
CA THR A 430 -4.79 -17.67 10.21
C THR A 430 -5.11 -17.35 8.75
N GLY A 431 -5.62 -16.14 8.46
CA GLY A 431 -6.18 -15.81 7.14
C GLY A 431 -5.19 -15.25 6.13
N ARG A 432 -4.09 -14.59 6.55
CA ARG A 432 -3.15 -13.92 5.62
C ARG A 432 -2.53 -14.84 4.58
N LYS A 433 -2.39 -16.13 4.89
CA LYS A 433 -1.89 -17.15 3.95
C LYS A 433 -2.71 -17.22 2.65
N HIS A 434 -4.01 -16.93 2.72
CA HIS A 434 -4.89 -16.93 1.53
C HIS A 434 -4.62 -15.77 0.58
N LEU A 435 -4.06 -14.65 1.08
CA LEU A 435 -3.64 -13.52 0.27
C LEU A 435 -2.21 -13.70 -0.28
N TYR A 436 -1.27 -14.16 0.55
CA TYR A 436 0.17 -14.08 0.25
C TYR A 436 0.82 -15.39 -0.20
N ASP A 437 0.33 -16.56 0.23
CA ASP A 437 1.04 -17.84 0.01
C ASP A 437 0.93 -18.30 -1.45
N THR A 438 2.04 -18.17 -2.17
CA THR A 438 2.17 -18.51 -3.58
C THR A 438 2.25 -20.02 -3.81
N HIS A 439 2.86 -20.79 -2.91
CA HIS A 439 2.96 -22.25 -3.05
C HIS A 439 1.64 -22.96 -2.79
N ARG A 440 0.81 -22.39 -1.90
CA ARG A 440 -0.51 -22.89 -1.58
C ARG A 440 -1.55 -22.56 -2.64
N ASN A 441 -1.54 -21.32 -3.13
CA ASN A 441 -2.66 -20.76 -3.88
C ASN A 441 -2.39 -20.53 -5.36
N SER A 442 -1.17 -20.84 -5.86
CA SER A 442 -0.86 -20.74 -7.29
C SER A 442 -0.42 -22.06 -7.90
N GLY A 443 -0.85 -22.30 -9.14
CA GLY A 443 -0.44 -23.47 -9.92
C GLY A 443 1.06 -23.54 -10.19
N ASN A 444 1.72 -22.39 -10.34
CA ASN A 444 3.15 -22.28 -10.63
C ASN A 444 3.98 -21.86 -9.40
N GLY A 445 3.36 -21.55 -8.25
CA GLY A 445 4.08 -21.28 -7.01
C GLY A 445 4.76 -19.91 -6.92
N HIS A 446 4.45 -18.99 -7.84
CA HIS A 446 5.15 -17.71 -8.00
C HIS A 446 4.24 -16.48 -7.91
N VAL A 447 2.92 -16.68 -7.91
CA VAL A 447 1.90 -15.61 -7.84
C VAL A 447 0.90 -15.87 -6.73
N SER A 448 0.19 -14.82 -6.31
CA SER A 448 -0.90 -14.89 -5.34
C SER A 448 -1.86 -13.71 -5.55
N CYS A 449 -2.93 -13.60 -4.76
CA CYS A 449 -3.78 -12.40 -4.80
C CYS A 449 -2.97 -11.12 -4.47
N ALA A 450 -1.95 -11.22 -3.61
CA ALA A 450 -1.05 -10.11 -3.28
C ALA A 450 -0.21 -9.63 -4.46
N SER A 451 -0.13 -10.39 -5.55
CA SER A 451 0.60 -9.99 -6.76
C SER A 451 0.00 -8.77 -7.46
N CYS A 452 -1.34 -8.64 -7.45
CA CYS A 452 -2.03 -7.43 -7.91
C CYS A 452 -2.44 -6.54 -6.73
N HIS A 453 -2.84 -7.15 -5.62
CA HIS A 453 -3.17 -6.45 -4.37
C HIS A 453 -1.96 -6.33 -3.47
N VAL A 454 -0.91 -5.67 -3.96
CA VAL A 454 0.38 -5.57 -3.27
C VAL A 454 0.20 -4.93 -1.89
N ASP A 455 0.61 -5.62 -0.84
CA ASP A 455 0.38 -5.23 0.57
C ASP A 455 -1.11 -4.96 0.89
N ALA A 456 -2.02 -5.72 0.24
CA ALA A 456 -3.48 -5.55 0.25
C ALA A 456 -4.00 -4.22 -0.34
N ARG A 457 -3.13 -3.47 -1.03
CA ARG A 457 -3.44 -2.23 -1.74
C ARG A 457 -3.71 -2.54 -3.22
N MET A 458 -3.08 -1.82 -4.13
CA MET A 458 -3.25 -1.92 -5.57
C MET A 458 -1.89 -1.83 -6.25
N ASP A 459 -1.76 -2.45 -7.42
CA ASP A 459 -0.57 -2.40 -8.29
C ASP A 459 -0.56 -1.18 -9.22
N HIS A 460 -1.58 -0.32 -9.13
CA HIS A 460 -1.77 0.88 -9.96
C HIS A 460 -1.97 0.57 -11.47
N LEU A 461 -2.24 -0.69 -11.82
CA LEU A 461 -2.51 -1.11 -13.19
C LEU A 461 -4.00 -1.30 -13.45
N ALA A 462 -4.38 -1.24 -14.74
CA ALA A 462 -5.65 -1.79 -15.22
C ALA A 462 -5.43 -3.16 -15.87
N TRP A 463 -6.44 -4.02 -15.73
CA TRP A 463 -6.45 -5.39 -16.23
C TRP A 463 -7.75 -5.68 -16.98
N ASP A 464 -7.67 -6.32 -18.15
CA ASP A 464 -8.86 -6.83 -18.85
C ASP A 464 -9.02 -8.34 -18.59
N LEU A 465 -9.53 -8.64 -17.39
CA LEU A 465 -9.77 -10.00 -16.91
C LEU A 465 -11.15 -10.53 -17.33
N GLY A 466 -11.59 -10.21 -18.55
CA GLY A 466 -12.81 -10.79 -19.11
C GLY A 466 -12.68 -12.30 -19.39
N ASP A 467 -13.78 -12.92 -19.80
CA ASP A 467 -13.77 -14.28 -20.38
C ASP A 467 -14.73 -14.33 -21.58
N PRO A 468 -14.22 -14.34 -22.83
CA PRO A 468 -15.06 -14.46 -24.03
C PRO A 468 -15.99 -15.70 -24.04
N ALA A 469 -15.59 -16.79 -23.39
CA ALA A 469 -16.35 -18.05 -23.35
C ALA A 469 -17.39 -18.11 -22.21
N GLY A 470 -17.35 -17.15 -21.29
CA GLY A 470 -18.24 -17.06 -20.13
C GLY A 470 -19.70 -16.84 -20.51
N GLU A 471 -20.57 -16.88 -19.49
CA GLU A 471 -22.01 -16.63 -19.62
C GLU A 471 -22.35 -15.21 -19.14
N VAL A 472 -23.43 -14.64 -19.67
CA VAL A 472 -23.98 -13.38 -19.15
C VAL A 472 -24.72 -13.66 -17.84
N GLU A 473 -24.30 -13.00 -16.77
CA GLU A 473 -24.95 -13.12 -15.45
C GLU A 473 -26.05 -12.05 -15.30
N PRO A 474 -27.22 -12.36 -14.73
CA PRO A 474 -28.27 -11.36 -14.51
C PRO A 474 -27.91 -10.43 -13.33
N PRO A 475 -28.38 -9.17 -13.31
CA PRO A 475 -28.19 -8.26 -12.19
C PRO A 475 -29.21 -8.57 -11.08
N GLU A 476 -29.00 -9.64 -10.33
CA GLU A 476 -29.91 -10.10 -9.26
C GLU A 476 -29.37 -9.81 -7.85
N GLY A 477 -30.27 -9.83 -6.85
CA GLY A 477 -29.89 -9.96 -5.44
C GLY A 477 -29.34 -8.72 -4.72
N GLY A 478 -29.45 -7.51 -5.30
CA GLY A 478 -28.84 -6.31 -4.73
C GLY A 478 -29.71 -5.05 -4.72
N ASN A 479 -29.16 -3.98 -4.15
CA ASN A 479 -29.77 -2.65 -4.11
C ASN A 479 -29.69 -1.94 -5.48
N LEU A 480 -30.64 -2.26 -6.36
CA LEU A 480 -30.72 -1.74 -7.73
C LEU A 480 -31.20 -0.28 -7.80
N GLY A 481 -30.40 0.66 -7.29
CA GLY A 481 -30.61 2.10 -7.38
C GLY A 481 -31.31 2.75 -6.18
N ALA A 482 -31.33 2.09 -5.01
CA ALA A 482 -31.89 2.56 -3.73
C ALA A 482 -33.33 3.06 -3.79
N ASN A 483 -34.06 2.67 -4.84
CA ASN A 483 -35.38 3.21 -5.21
C ASN A 483 -35.42 4.75 -5.35
N MET A 484 -34.26 5.39 -5.52
CA MET A 484 -34.13 6.84 -5.68
C MET A 484 -34.00 7.29 -7.14
N LEU A 485 -33.35 6.46 -7.97
CA LEU A 485 -32.96 6.87 -9.31
C LEU A 485 -33.99 6.44 -10.36
N PRO A 486 -34.27 7.28 -11.37
CA PRO A 486 -35.27 6.97 -12.39
C PRO A 486 -34.83 5.89 -13.39
N ASN A 487 -33.54 5.53 -13.44
CA ASN A 487 -33.02 4.53 -14.38
C ASN A 487 -32.93 3.15 -13.71
N LYS A 488 -33.88 2.26 -14.05
CA LYS A 488 -33.95 0.88 -13.54
C LYS A 488 -33.63 -0.18 -14.61
N ASN A 489 -33.13 0.23 -15.78
CA ASN A 489 -32.82 -0.67 -16.90
C ASN A 489 -31.38 -1.19 -16.78
N PHE A 490 -31.12 -2.04 -15.79
CA PHE A 490 -29.82 -2.69 -15.60
C PHE A 490 -29.64 -3.81 -16.63
N GLU A 491 -28.54 -3.79 -17.36
CA GLU A 491 -28.15 -4.87 -18.26
C GLU A 491 -27.48 -6.02 -17.49
N GLY A 492 -27.54 -7.22 -18.06
CA GLY A 492 -26.78 -8.37 -17.56
C GLY A 492 -25.27 -8.12 -17.63
N PHE A 493 -24.53 -8.72 -16.70
CA PHE A 493 -23.08 -8.64 -16.66
C PHE A 493 -22.48 -9.52 -17.74
N HIS A 494 -22.13 -8.90 -18.87
CA HIS A 494 -21.42 -9.59 -19.93
C HIS A 494 -20.03 -10.08 -19.43
N PRO A 495 -19.56 -11.28 -19.82
CA PRO A 495 -18.32 -11.84 -19.30
C PRO A 495 -17.06 -11.16 -19.88
N MET A 496 -17.17 -10.55 -21.08
CA MET A 496 -16.21 -9.52 -21.51
C MET A 496 -16.60 -8.17 -20.92
N LYS A 497 -15.63 -7.50 -20.30
CA LYS A 497 -15.85 -6.31 -19.46
C LYS A 497 -14.91 -5.15 -19.74
N GLY A 498 -13.78 -5.40 -20.38
CA GLY A 498 -12.75 -4.41 -20.66
C GLY A 498 -11.82 -4.15 -19.47
N PRO A 499 -10.85 -3.24 -19.64
CA PRO A 499 -9.89 -2.89 -18.61
C PRO A 499 -10.52 -2.36 -17.34
N MET A 500 -10.05 -2.84 -16.19
CA MET A 500 -10.43 -2.34 -14.86
C MET A 500 -9.19 -2.25 -13.95
N THR A 501 -9.06 -1.13 -13.27
CA THR A 501 -8.02 -0.89 -12.26
C THR A 501 -8.17 -1.82 -11.06
N THR A 502 -7.05 -2.23 -10.47
CA THR A 502 -7.08 -3.03 -9.24
C THR A 502 -7.76 -2.25 -8.11
N GLN A 503 -8.66 -2.89 -7.35
CA GLN A 503 -9.29 -2.30 -6.16
C GLN A 503 -8.43 -2.54 -4.92
N THR A 504 -8.40 -1.59 -3.99
CA THR A 504 -7.81 -1.85 -2.66
C THR A 504 -8.66 -2.84 -1.88
N LEU A 505 -8.01 -3.72 -1.11
CA LEU A 505 -8.67 -4.63 -0.18
C LEU A 505 -8.81 -4.02 1.22
N GLN A 506 -8.27 -2.82 1.45
CA GLN A 506 -8.42 -2.11 2.72
C GLN A 506 -9.88 -1.70 2.94
N ASP A 507 -10.41 -2.13 4.08
CA ASP A 507 -11.78 -1.96 4.54
C ASP A 507 -12.80 -2.27 3.44
N ILE A 508 -12.58 -3.39 2.74
CA ILE A 508 -13.44 -3.85 1.64
C ILE A 508 -14.67 -4.61 2.15
N ILE A 509 -14.55 -5.31 3.28
CA ILE A 509 -15.65 -6.11 3.84
C ILE A 509 -16.71 -5.19 4.44
N GLY A 510 -17.99 -5.48 4.19
CA GLY A 510 -19.08 -4.56 4.50
C GLY A 510 -19.27 -3.46 3.46
N GLN A 511 -18.49 -3.48 2.38
CA GLN A 511 -18.64 -2.58 1.22
C GLN A 511 -19.11 -3.35 -0.02
N GLU A 512 -19.85 -4.44 0.15
CA GLU A 512 -20.39 -5.26 -0.94
C GLU A 512 -21.56 -4.57 -1.67
N PRO A 513 -21.80 -4.87 -2.96
CA PRO A 513 -21.09 -5.83 -3.79
C PRO A 513 -19.69 -5.35 -4.19
N HIS A 514 -18.84 -6.27 -4.64
CA HIS A 514 -17.47 -6.05 -5.06
C HIS A 514 -17.33 -6.04 -6.58
N HIS A 515 -16.10 -5.80 -7.05
CA HIS A 515 -15.77 -5.47 -8.43
C HIS A 515 -16.40 -4.13 -8.87
N TRP A 516 -15.81 -3.43 -9.84
CA TRP A 516 -16.30 -2.09 -10.21
C TRP A 516 -17.73 -2.10 -10.77
N ARG A 517 -18.16 -3.23 -11.34
CA ARG A 517 -19.53 -3.41 -11.87
C ARG A 517 -20.55 -3.78 -10.79
N GLY A 518 -20.11 -4.28 -9.64
CA GLY A 518 -21.01 -4.83 -8.61
C GLY A 518 -21.56 -6.23 -8.94
N ASP A 519 -20.91 -6.96 -9.84
CA ASP A 519 -21.22 -8.32 -10.31
C ASP A 519 -20.67 -9.43 -9.40
N ARG A 520 -20.17 -9.05 -8.22
CA ARG A 520 -19.69 -9.99 -7.20
C ARG A 520 -20.38 -9.65 -5.89
N SER A 521 -21.31 -10.49 -5.44
CA SER A 521 -22.12 -10.21 -4.24
C SER A 521 -21.28 -10.05 -2.97
N GLY A 522 -20.13 -10.71 -2.89
CA GLY A 522 -19.18 -10.61 -1.79
C GLY A 522 -17.82 -11.21 -2.15
N ILE A 523 -16.91 -11.29 -1.18
CA ILE A 523 -15.56 -11.85 -1.39
C ILE A 523 -15.60 -13.33 -1.79
N GLU A 524 -16.64 -14.05 -1.37
CA GLU A 524 -16.91 -15.45 -1.69
C GLU A 524 -17.06 -15.68 -3.20
N ALA A 525 -17.58 -14.70 -3.93
CA ALA A 525 -17.75 -14.76 -5.37
C ALA A 525 -16.40 -14.74 -6.14
N PHE A 526 -15.28 -14.44 -5.47
CA PHE A 526 -13.94 -14.53 -6.04
C PHE A 526 -13.26 -15.89 -5.80
N ASN A 527 -13.91 -16.86 -5.14
CA ASN A 527 -13.29 -18.15 -4.85
C ASN A 527 -12.87 -18.91 -6.13
N GLY A 528 -13.59 -18.70 -7.24
CA GLY A 528 -13.21 -19.22 -8.56
C GLY A 528 -11.85 -18.72 -9.06
N ALA A 529 -11.46 -17.48 -8.71
CA ALA A 529 -10.21 -16.85 -9.17
C ALA A 529 -8.95 -17.57 -8.67
N PHE A 530 -9.04 -18.30 -7.54
CA PHE A 530 -7.95 -19.17 -7.10
C PHE A 530 -7.61 -20.23 -8.17
N GLN A 531 -8.58 -20.75 -8.91
CA GLN A 531 -8.32 -21.69 -10.01
C GLN A 531 -8.14 -20.99 -11.35
N SER A 532 -9.04 -20.07 -11.71
CA SER A 532 -9.10 -19.50 -13.05
C SER A 532 -8.01 -18.46 -13.32
N LEU A 533 -7.52 -17.76 -12.29
CA LEU A 533 -6.47 -16.75 -12.42
C LEU A 533 -5.14 -17.18 -11.79
N LEU A 534 -5.16 -17.74 -10.57
CA LEU A 534 -3.91 -18.15 -9.90
C LEU A 534 -3.42 -19.54 -10.35
N GLY A 535 -4.26 -20.33 -11.02
CA GLY A 535 -3.95 -21.68 -11.48
C GLY A 535 -3.96 -22.73 -10.38
N ASN A 536 -4.61 -22.50 -9.24
CA ASN A 536 -4.70 -23.51 -8.19
C ASN A 536 -5.49 -24.74 -8.67
N GLU A 537 -5.18 -25.91 -8.09
CA GLU A 537 -5.84 -27.17 -8.42
C GLU A 537 -7.30 -27.20 -7.94
N ARG A 538 -7.62 -26.44 -6.88
CA ARG A 538 -8.96 -26.33 -6.30
C ARG A 538 -9.27 -24.90 -5.84
N GLN A 539 -10.55 -24.61 -5.67
CA GLN A 539 -11.01 -23.45 -4.91
C GLN A 539 -10.75 -23.65 -3.41
N LEU A 540 -10.82 -22.57 -2.64
CA LEU A 540 -10.81 -22.62 -1.19
C LEU A 540 -12.11 -23.26 -0.68
N THR A 541 -12.02 -24.00 0.43
CA THR A 541 -13.18 -24.49 1.18
C THR A 541 -13.92 -23.32 1.84
N MET A 542 -15.16 -23.56 2.31
CA MET A 542 -15.92 -22.53 3.03
C MET A 542 -15.16 -22.01 4.27
N THR A 543 -14.51 -22.89 5.02
CA THR A 543 -13.70 -22.50 6.18
C THR A 543 -12.51 -21.63 5.76
N GLU A 544 -11.79 -22.01 4.70
CA GLU A 544 -10.66 -21.21 4.20
C GLU A 544 -11.11 -19.85 3.67
N MET A 545 -12.27 -19.77 3.00
CA MET A 545 -12.85 -18.48 2.59
C MET A 545 -13.25 -17.62 3.78
N GLN A 546 -13.79 -18.21 4.85
CA GLN A 546 -14.08 -17.48 6.08
C GLN A 546 -12.79 -16.95 6.73
N GLU A 547 -11.74 -17.76 6.82
CA GLU A 547 -10.43 -17.32 7.31
C GLU A 547 -9.91 -16.13 6.49
N PHE A 548 -10.06 -16.16 5.17
CA PHE A 548 -9.65 -15.07 4.30
C PHE A 548 -10.47 -13.80 4.55
N LYS A 549 -11.80 -13.92 4.64
CA LYS A 549 -12.70 -12.81 4.95
C LYS A 549 -12.38 -12.17 6.31
N ASP A 550 -12.17 -12.98 7.34
CA ASP A 550 -11.86 -12.51 8.68
C ASP A 550 -10.52 -11.77 8.72
N PHE A 551 -9.54 -12.19 7.91
CA PHE A 551 -8.32 -11.41 7.70
C PHE A 551 -8.59 -10.07 7.01
N LEU A 552 -9.34 -10.04 5.90
CA LEU A 552 -9.64 -8.78 5.20
C LEU A 552 -10.42 -7.79 6.07
N LYS A 553 -11.28 -8.25 6.99
CA LYS A 553 -11.97 -7.43 8.00
C LYS A 553 -11.02 -6.68 8.95
N THR A 554 -9.74 -7.04 9.01
CA THR A 554 -8.74 -6.37 9.87
C THR A 554 -7.93 -5.28 9.16
N LEU A 555 -8.14 -5.09 7.86
CA LEU A 555 -7.34 -4.17 7.04
C LEU A 555 -7.96 -2.79 7.01
N TYR A 556 -7.32 -1.79 7.61
CA TYR A 556 -7.83 -0.41 7.66
C TYR A 556 -7.02 0.54 6.78
N PHE A 557 -7.60 1.70 6.49
CA PHE A 557 -6.84 2.80 5.90
C PHE A 557 -5.92 3.43 6.95
N PRO A 558 -4.65 3.73 6.60
CA PRO A 558 -3.75 4.47 7.49
C PRO A 558 -4.26 5.92 7.67
N PRO A 559 -3.65 6.68 8.60
CA PRO A 559 -3.90 8.11 8.74
C PRO A 559 -3.82 8.83 7.39
N ASN A 560 -4.75 9.76 7.15
CA ASN A 560 -4.78 10.52 5.91
C ASN A 560 -3.90 11.79 6.05
N PRO A 561 -2.81 11.94 5.28
CA PRO A 561 -1.88 13.08 5.39
C PRO A 561 -2.51 14.41 4.93
N TYR A 562 -3.68 14.38 4.29
CA TYR A 562 -4.41 15.57 3.84
C TYR A 562 -5.49 16.04 4.83
N ARG A 563 -5.58 15.42 6.01
CA ARG A 563 -6.40 15.87 7.14
C ARG A 563 -5.56 16.71 8.10
N ASN A 564 -6.20 17.61 8.84
CA ASN A 564 -5.55 18.19 10.01
C ASN A 564 -5.36 17.10 11.06
N LEU A 565 -4.39 17.27 11.98
CA LEU A 565 -4.15 16.30 13.05
C LEU A 565 -5.39 16.09 13.95
N ASP A 566 -6.22 17.11 14.14
CA ASP A 566 -7.52 16.99 14.83
C ASP A 566 -8.62 16.32 13.99
N ASN A 567 -8.22 15.66 12.90
CA ASN A 567 -9.05 14.97 11.93
C ASN A 567 -10.02 15.86 11.15
N SER A 568 -9.99 17.18 11.38
CA SER A 568 -10.87 18.09 10.68
C SER A 568 -10.40 18.35 9.24
N LEU A 569 -11.33 18.75 8.38
CA LEU A 569 -11.02 19.11 6.99
C LEU A 569 -10.23 20.43 6.92
N PRO A 570 -9.11 20.49 6.16
CA PRO A 570 -8.32 21.70 5.98
C PRO A 570 -9.08 22.76 5.18
N THR A 571 -8.84 24.03 5.48
CA THR A 571 -9.45 25.18 4.78
C THR A 571 -8.53 25.80 3.73
N ASN A 572 -7.26 25.41 3.72
CA ASN A 572 -6.26 25.80 2.73
C ASN A 572 -5.28 24.63 2.53
N LEU A 573 -5.43 23.90 1.44
CA LEU A 573 -4.63 22.74 1.11
C LEU A 573 -3.88 22.98 -0.21
N PRO A 574 -2.54 23.01 -0.20
CA PRO A 574 -1.75 23.01 -1.42
C PRO A 574 -2.02 21.75 -2.26
N LEU A 575 -2.09 21.91 -3.59
CA LEU A 575 -2.39 20.83 -4.53
C LEU A 575 -1.23 20.60 -5.53
N PRO A 576 -0.02 20.26 -5.06
CA PRO A 576 1.10 19.99 -5.95
C PRO A 576 0.77 18.82 -6.89
N GLY A 577 1.14 18.94 -8.16
CA GLY A 577 0.85 17.91 -9.16
C GLY A 577 -0.55 17.98 -9.77
N HIS A 578 -1.44 18.87 -9.29
CA HIS A 578 -2.74 19.10 -9.91
C HIS A 578 -2.75 20.37 -10.74
N TYR A 579 -3.24 20.27 -11.98
CA TYR A 579 -3.16 21.35 -12.96
C TYR A 579 -4.50 21.66 -13.58
N ARG A 580 -4.73 22.93 -13.90
CA ARG A 580 -5.92 23.38 -14.63
C ARG A 580 -6.07 22.60 -15.92
N THR A 581 -7.31 22.20 -16.21
CA THR A 581 -7.64 21.35 -17.36
C THR A 581 -7.86 22.12 -18.65
N GLY A 582 -7.90 23.46 -18.58
CA GLY A 582 -8.29 24.33 -19.70
C GLY A 582 -9.76 24.74 -19.70
N LEU A 583 -10.57 24.25 -18.76
CA LEU A 583 -12.00 24.53 -18.72
C LEU A 583 -12.34 25.98 -18.34
N PHE A 584 -11.56 26.57 -17.42
CA PHE A 584 -11.76 27.95 -16.96
C PHE A 584 -10.49 28.78 -17.18
N GLY A 585 -9.38 28.40 -16.55
CA GLY A 585 -8.06 28.98 -16.79
C GLY A 585 -7.26 28.23 -17.85
N ARG A 586 -6.05 28.71 -18.12
CA ARG A 586 -5.13 28.08 -19.09
C ARG A 586 -4.73 26.69 -18.64
N ALA A 587 -4.82 25.71 -19.54
CA ALA A 587 -4.45 24.33 -19.26
C ALA A 587 -2.96 24.21 -18.89
N GLY A 588 -2.66 23.35 -17.92
CA GLY A 588 -1.29 23.08 -17.46
C GLY A 588 -0.73 24.06 -16.42
N GLU A 589 -1.43 25.14 -16.09
CA GLU A 589 -1.10 25.96 -14.91
C GLU A 589 -1.49 25.23 -13.62
N PRO A 590 -0.76 25.39 -12.49
CA PRO A 590 -1.15 24.80 -11.21
C PRO A 590 -2.56 25.21 -10.78
N LEU A 591 -3.30 24.28 -10.17
CA LEU A 591 -4.52 24.64 -9.45
C LEU A 591 -4.20 25.55 -8.25
N PRO A 592 -5.11 26.46 -7.88
CA PRO A 592 -4.98 27.18 -6.60
C PRO A 592 -5.12 26.22 -5.42
N ASP A 593 -4.71 26.67 -4.22
CA ASP A 593 -4.96 25.95 -2.98
C ASP A 593 -6.46 25.68 -2.80
N GLY A 594 -6.80 24.46 -2.38
CA GLY A 594 -8.18 24.02 -2.18
C GLY A 594 -8.65 24.20 -0.74
N ASN A 595 -9.96 24.41 -0.56
CA ASN A 595 -10.61 24.38 0.75
C ASN A 595 -11.52 23.16 0.83
N ALA A 596 -11.12 22.14 1.59
CA ALA A 596 -11.84 20.86 1.68
C ALA A 596 -13.23 21.01 2.32
N ARG A 597 -13.43 21.97 3.26
CA ARG A 597 -14.76 22.25 3.82
C ARG A 597 -15.72 22.83 2.78
N LYS A 598 -15.23 23.73 1.92
CA LYS A 598 -16.00 24.21 0.77
C LYS A 598 -16.24 23.06 -0.21
N GLY A 599 -15.25 22.19 -0.45
CA GLY A 599 -15.39 20.99 -1.27
C GLY A 599 -16.52 20.08 -0.81
N LEU A 600 -16.60 19.79 0.51
CA LEU A 600 -17.71 19.05 1.11
C LEU A 600 -19.06 19.73 0.84
N ALA A 601 -19.15 21.06 0.95
CA ALA A 601 -20.39 21.76 0.60
C ALA A 601 -20.73 21.62 -0.90
N LEU A 602 -19.75 21.63 -1.80
CA LEU A 602 -19.97 21.39 -3.23
C LEU A 602 -20.42 19.95 -3.51
N PHE A 603 -19.92 18.99 -2.73
CA PHE A 603 -20.23 17.56 -2.85
C PHE A 603 -21.68 17.27 -2.45
N SER A 604 -22.18 18.02 -1.47
CA SER A 604 -23.44 17.70 -0.80
C SER A 604 -24.62 18.53 -1.25
N LEU A 605 -24.42 19.73 -1.81
CA LEU A 605 -25.53 20.60 -2.19
C LEU A 605 -25.98 20.39 -3.65
N PRO A 606 -27.30 20.37 -3.94
CA PRO A 606 -27.81 20.35 -5.30
C PRO A 606 -27.32 21.57 -6.11
N ARG A 607 -27.07 21.37 -7.40
CA ARG A 607 -26.58 22.42 -8.31
C ARG A 607 -27.60 22.75 -9.39
N ARG A 608 -27.55 23.97 -9.94
CA ARG A 608 -28.54 24.48 -10.93
C ARG A 608 -28.80 23.55 -12.12
N HIS A 609 -27.82 22.74 -12.53
CA HIS A 609 -27.93 21.79 -13.66
C HIS A 609 -27.90 20.30 -13.24
N SER A 610 -27.62 19.99 -11.97
CA SER A 610 -27.73 18.64 -11.40
C SER A 610 -28.60 18.68 -10.16
N ARG A 611 -29.82 18.15 -10.26
CA ARG A 611 -30.77 18.09 -9.13
C ARG A 611 -30.34 17.08 -8.05
N ILE A 612 -29.35 16.24 -8.32
CA ILE A 612 -28.84 15.19 -7.44
C ILE A 612 -27.40 15.56 -7.02
N PRO A 613 -27.12 15.81 -5.73
CA PRO A 613 -25.77 16.03 -5.22
C PRO A 613 -24.94 14.73 -5.21
N CYS A 614 -23.62 14.84 -5.12
CA CYS A 614 -22.72 13.67 -5.14
C CYS A 614 -23.01 12.72 -3.97
N VAL A 615 -23.31 13.30 -2.79
CA VAL A 615 -23.62 12.54 -1.56
C VAL A 615 -24.84 11.63 -1.67
N SER A 616 -25.76 11.90 -2.62
CA SER A 616 -26.91 11.02 -2.84
C SER A 616 -26.52 9.66 -3.39
N CYS A 617 -25.34 9.54 -4.02
CA CYS A 617 -24.78 8.26 -4.42
C CYS A 617 -23.62 7.87 -3.51
N HIS A 618 -22.67 8.80 -3.31
CA HIS A 618 -21.46 8.58 -2.53
C HIS A 618 -21.67 9.04 -1.09
N THR A 619 -22.30 8.18 -0.29
CA THR A 619 -22.70 8.48 1.09
C THR A 619 -21.50 8.70 2.01
N LEU A 620 -21.65 9.54 3.03
CA LEU A 620 -20.60 9.75 4.03
C LEU A 620 -20.72 8.72 5.16
N PRO A 621 -19.62 8.29 5.79
CA PRO A 621 -18.24 8.79 5.65
C PRO A 621 -17.34 8.05 4.64
N THR A 622 -17.77 6.94 4.03
CA THR A 622 -16.91 6.10 3.18
C THR A 622 -16.88 6.52 1.70
N GLY A 623 -17.89 7.29 1.28
CA GLY A 623 -18.13 7.63 -0.13
C GLY A 623 -18.72 6.46 -0.92
N SER A 624 -19.08 5.35 -0.27
CA SER A 624 -19.70 4.20 -0.93
C SER A 624 -21.21 4.39 -1.13
N GLY A 625 -21.83 3.50 -1.89
CA GLY A 625 -23.29 3.45 -2.01
C GLY A 625 -23.96 3.09 -0.67
N THR A 626 -25.18 3.57 -0.45
CA THR A 626 -26.00 3.17 0.70
C THR A 626 -26.40 1.70 0.60
N ASP A 627 -26.43 0.99 1.72
CA ASP A 627 -27.02 -0.35 1.84
C ASP A 627 -28.51 -0.30 2.27
N HIS A 628 -29.15 0.87 2.15
CA HIS A 628 -30.57 1.07 2.43
C HIS A 628 -31.39 1.28 1.15
N ILE A 629 -32.70 1.07 1.24
CA ILE A 629 -33.69 1.45 0.22
C ILE A 629 -34.56 2.59 0.74
N TRP A 630 -34.85 3.56 -0.14
CA TRP A 630 -35.79 4.62 0.13
C TRP A 630 -37.24 4.10 0.04
N ASP A 631 -37.96 4.17 1.15
CA ASP A 631 -39.40 3.95 1.21
C ASP A 631 -40.13 5.28 0.97
N GLY A 632 -40.69 5.42 -0.24
CA GLY A 632 -41.42 6.62 -0.65
C GLY A 632 -42.78 6.81 0.05
N GLU A 633 -43.32 5.81 0.74
CA GLU A 633 -44.57 5.94 1.49
C GLU A 633 -44.33 6.49 2.89
N THR A 634 -43.32 5.97 3.58
CA THR A 634 -42.95 6.41 4.93
C THR A 634 -41.98 7.58 4.95
N GLU A 635 -41.40 7.93 3.81
CA GLU A 635 -40.31 8.90 3.66
C GLU A 635 -39.11 8.58 4.56
N THR A 636 -38.74 7.30 4.65
CA THR A 636 -37.61 6.83 5.46
C THR A 636 -36.66 5.91 4.68
N TRP A 637 -35.45 5.78 5.22
CA TRP A 637 -34.46 4.81 4.76
C TRP A 637 -34.60 3.51 5.53
N VAL A 638 -34.81 2.40 4.82
CA VAL A 638 -34.94 1.07 5.41
C VAL A 638 -33.68 0.26 5.07
N PRO A 639 -32.96 -0.28 6.07
CA PRO A 639 -31.77 -1.10 5.82
C PRO A 639 -32.16 -2.38 5.09
N LEU A 640 -31.34 -2.79 4.13
CA LEU A 640 -31.46 -4.12 3.55
C LEU A 640 -30.93 -5.18 4.51
N SER A 641 -31.56 -6.35 4.52
CA SER A 641 -30.99 -7.51 5.21
C SER A 641 -29.68 -7.90 4.55
N VAL A 642 -28.68 -8.24 5.36
CA VAL A 642 -27.43 -8.82 4.86
C VAL A 642 -27.69 -10.17 4.21
N GLY A 643 -26.84 -10.53 3.24
CA GLY A 643 -26.90 -11.82 2.57
C GLY A 643 -26.43 -12.98 3.45
N PRO A 644 -26.51 -14.23 2.95
CA PRO A 644 -26.21 -15.45 3.70
C PRO A 644 -24.76 -15.59 4.18
N PHE A 645 -23.83 -14.79 3.65
CA PHE A 645 -22.44 -14.73 4.07
C PHE A 645 -22.10 -13.42 4.79
N ASP A 646 -23.09 -12.71 5.35
CA ASP A 646 -22.93 -11.36 5.93
C ASP A 646 -22.51 -10.30 4.90
N GLU A 647 -22.78 -10.49 3.60
CA GLU A 647 -22.55 -9.48 2.59
C GLU A 647 -23.56 -8.33 2.69
N HIS A 648 -23.08 -7.09 2.57
CA HIS A 648 -23.95 -5.92 2.44
C HIS A 648 -24.45 -5.75 0.98
N HIS A 649 -25.48 -4.93 0.80
CA HIS A 649 -26.09 -4.69 -0.52
C HIS A 649 -26.05 -3.20 -0.85
N GLN A 650 -24.85 -2.66 -1.06
CA GLN A 650 -24.70 -1.25 -1.43
C GLN A 650 -25.31 -0.95 -2.80
N MET A 651 -25.78 0.28 -2.94
CA MET A 651 -26.47 0.77 -4.13
C MET A 651 -25.64 0.62 -5.41
N LEU A 652 -26.27 0.07 -6.44
CA LEU A 652 -25.80 0.06 -7.82
C LEU A 652 -26.44 1.19 -8.63
N VAL A 653 -25.73 1.67 -9.64
CA VAL A 653 -26.19 2.71 -10.57
C VAL A 653 -26.05 2.25 -12.02
N ALA A 654 -27.10 2.45 -12.81
CA ALA A 654 -27.09 2.21 -14.25
C ALA A 654 -26.63 3.48 -14.99
N LEU A 655 -25.41 3.45 -15.56
CA LEU A 655 -24.83 4.62 -16.22
C LEU A 655 -25.11 4.62 -17.72
N LYS A 656 -25.92 5.59 -18.17
CA LYS A 656 -26.20 5.84 -19.61
C LYS A 656 -24.94 6.06 -20.48
N ARG A 657 -23.80 6.42 -19.88
CA ARG A 657 -22.52 6.63 -20.58
C ARG A 657 -21.94 5.34 -21.17
N PHE A 658 -22.35 4.19 -20.62
CA PHE A 658 -21.87 2.85 -20.92
C PHE A 658 -23.04 1.91 -21.25
N ASP A 659 -24.00 2.33 -22.08
CA ASP A 659 -25.17 1.50 -22.44
C ASP A 659 -26.15 1.13 -21.31
N ASN A 660 -26.15 1.86 -20.19
CA ASN A 660 -26.84 1.45 -18.96
C ASN A 660 -26.20 0.24 -18.28
N ALA A 661 -24.91 0.00 -18.53
CA ALA A 661 -24.14 -0.93 -17.73
C ALA A 661 -24.24 -0.58 -16.23
N THR A 662 -24.34 -1.64 -15.45
CA THR A 662 -24.44 -1.63 -14.00
C THR A 662 -23.08 -1.33 -13.39
N PHE A 663 -23.03 -0.37 -12.48
CA PHE A 663 -21.82 -0.04 -11.72
C PHE A 663 -22.09 0.04 -10.23
N LYS A 664 -21.11 -0.40 -9.45
CA LYS A 664 -21.04 -0.14 -8.03
C LYS A 664 -20.71 1.33 -7.79
N VAL A 665 -21.39 1.95 -6.83
CA VAL A 665 -20.93 3.23 -6.28
C VAL A 665 -19.69 2.98 -5.41
N ALA A 666 -18.52 3.27 -5.96
CA ALA A 666 -17.25 3.02 -5.29
C ALA A 666 -17.02 3.97 -4.12
N GLN A 667 -16.39 3.44 -3.06
CA GLN A 667 -15.82 4.26 -1.99
C GLN A 667 -14.77 5.25 -2.52
N LEU A 668 -14.59 6.36 -1.80
CA LEU A 668 -13.70 7.46 -2.23
C LEU A 668 -12.45 7.61 -1.35
N ARG A 669 -12.27 6.75 -0.35
CA ARG A 669 -11.26 6.91 0.71
C ARG A 669 -9.81 6.78 0.24
N ASN A 670 -9.56 5.96 -0.78
CA ASN A 670 -8.21 5.75 -1.31
C ASN A 670 -7.84 6.69 -2.46
N LEU A 671 -8.67 7.70 -2.80
CA LEU A 671 -8.39 8.62 -3.91
C LEU A 671 -7.07 9.37 -3.74
N HIS A 672 -6.68 9.71 -2.51
CA HIS A 672 -5.41 10.39 -2.22
C HIS A 672 -4.16 9.52 -2.46
N LYS A 673 -4.35 8.19 -2.58
CA LYS A 673 -3.30 7.23 -2.93
C LYS A 673 -3.26 6.94 -4.43
N LYS A 674 -4.27 7.34 -5.21
CA LYS A 674 -4.29 7.16 -6.66
C LYS A 674 -3.56 8.31 -7.35
N THR A 675 -2.62 7.97 -8.20
CA THR A 675 -1.94 8.91 -9.08
C THR A 675 -2.60 8.94 -10.44
N GLY A 676 -2.45 10.08 -11.13
CA GLY A 676 -2.90 10.27 -12.50
C GLY A 676 -1.74 10.16 -13.48
N PHE A 677 -2.05 10.14 -14.78
CA PHE A 677 -1.05 9.98 -15.86
C PHE A 677 -0.98 11.17 -16.85
N SER A 678 -1.31 12.37 -16.34
CA SER A 678 -1.38 13.68 -17.03
C SER A 678 -1.15 13.65 -18.54
N LEU A 679 -2.23 13.78 -19.32
CA LEU A 679 -2.15 13.74 -20.78
C LEU A 679 -1.61 15.04 -21.40
N GLN A 680 -1.42 16.06 -20.57
CA GLN A 680 -0.98 17.41 -20.98
C GLN A 680 0.51 17.65 -20.82
N GLN A 681 1.22 16.66 -20.27
CA GLN A 681 2.68 16.64 -20.20
C GLN A 681 3.21 15.57 -21.14
N LYS A 682 4.46 15.72 -21.59
CA LYS A 682 5.09 14.72 -22.48
C LYS A 682 5.58 13.47 -21.74
N GLN A 683 5.64 13.51 -20.42
CA GLN A 683 6.18 12.43 -19.59
C GLN A 683 5.23 12.19 -18.44
N SER A 684 4.96 10.93 -18.15
CA SER A 684 4.10 10.47 -17.06
C SER A 684 4.77 9.32 -16.32
N THR A 685 4.65 9.24 -15.00
CA THR A 685 5.11 8.10 -14.19
C THR A 685 4.08 6.98 -14.08
N ALA A 686 2.82 7.27 -14.40
CA ALA A 686 1.73 6.31 -14.41
C ALA A 686 1.20 6.08 -15.84
N GLY A 687 0.56 4.94 -16.06
CA GLY A 687 -0.10 4.58 -17.32
C GLY A 687 -1.63 4.66 -17.29
N PHE A 688 -2.19 4.71 -16.08
CA PHE A 688 -3.61 4.63 -15.76
C PHE A 688 -3.98 5.71 -14.75
N GLY A 689 -5.26 6.08 -14.72
CA GLY A 689 -5.76 7.18 -13.91
C GLY A 689 -6.86 6.78 -12.92
N ILE A 690 -7.82 7.68 -12.68
CA ILE A 690 -8.61 7.68 -11.44
C ILE A 690 -9.93 6.88 -11.53
N THR A 691 -10.48 6.67 -12.74
CA THR A 691 -11.73 5.92 -12.95
C THR A 691 -11.56 4.41 -12.85
N HIS A 692 -12.68 3.69 -12.79
CA HIS A 692 -12.72 2.22 -12.72
C HIS A 692 -11.84 1.50 -13.74
N ASP A 693 -11.72 2.03 -14.95
CA ASP A 693 -10.95 1.53 -16.09
C ASP A 693 -9.57 2.20 -16.23
N GLY A 694 -9.28 3.20 -15.39
CA GLY A 694 -8.06 3.99 -15.43
C GLY A 694 -8.00 4.99 -16.58
N SER A 695 -9.12 5.29 -17.24
CA SER A 695 -9.13 6.10 -18.47
C SER A 695 -9.02 7.61 -18.25
N ILE A 696 -9.50 8.12 -17.11
CA ILE A 696 -9.41 9.56 -16.80
C ILE A 696 -8.09 9.88 -16.11
N ASP A 697 -7.28 10.69 -16.78
CA ASP A 697 -5.89 11.03 -16.42
C ASP A 697 -5.70 11.72 -15.08
N SER A 698 -6.66 12.50 -14.61
CA SER A 698 -6.52 13.21 -13.33
C SER A 698 -7.85 13.50 -12.63
N LEU A 699 -7.75 13.74 -11.31
CA LEU A 699 -8.92 14.00 -10.47
C LEU A 699 -9.61 15.31 -10.86
N GLU A 700 -8.85 16.36 -11.15
CA GLU A 700 -9.38 17.65 -11.56
C GLU A 700 -10.06 17.61 -12.93
N ARG A 701 -9.64 16.71 -13.82
CA ARG A 701 -10.39 16.44 -15.05
C ARG A 701 -11.68 15.70 -14.79
N PHE A 702 -11.64 14.69 -13.92
CA PHE A 702 -12.85 13.97 -13.53
C PHE A 702 -13.90 14.94 -12.96
N VAL A 703 -13.57 15.67 -11.89
CA VAL A 703 -14.52 16.57 -11.21
C VAL A 703 -14.83 17.84 -12.00
N GLY A 704 -13.93 18.26 -12.89
CA GLY A 704 -14.17 19.36 -13.83
C GLY A 704 -15.16 19.00 -14.95
N GLY A 705 -15.49 17.72 -15.12
CA GLY A 705 -16.45 17.28 -16.12
C GLY A 705 -17.82 17.98 -16.00
N GLY A 706 -18.43 18.30 -17.15
CA GLY A 706 -19.69 19.07 -17.22
C GLY A 706 -20.87 18.51 -16.41
N ILE A 707 -20.87 17.23 -16.05
CA ILE A 707 -21.92 16.61 -15.20
C ILE A 707 -21.88 17.13 -13.75
N PHE A 708 -20.70 17.48 -13.25
CA PHE A 708 -20.53 18.01 -11.89
C PHE A 708 -20.81 19.53 -11.84
N ALA A 709 -20.90 20.18 -12.99
CA ALA A 709 -21.26 21.60 -13.15
C ALA A 709 -20.44 22.56 -12.26
N MET A 710 -19.12 22.34 -12.16
CA MET A 710 -18.18 23.26 -11.53
C MET A 710 -18.14 24.61 -12.26
N ARG A 711 -17.83 25.70 -11.55
CA ARG A 711 -17.91 27.07 -12.10
C ARG A 711 -16.58 27.81 -12.20
N SER A 712 -15.52 27.27 -11.61
CA SER A 712 -14.19 27.87 -11.61
C SER A 712 -13.12 26.85 -11.24
N ASP A 713 -11.86 27.17 -11.54
CA ASP A 713 -10.71 26.38 -11.08
C ASP A 713 -10.64 26.31 -9.54
N GLN A 714 -11.14 27.33 -8.83
CA GLN A 714 -11.20 27.30 -7.37
C GLN A 714 -12.24 26.30 -6.84
N GLU A 715 -13.38 26.14 -7.50
CA GLU A 715 -14.35 25.09 -7.12
C GLU A 715 -13.78 23.69 -7.39
N VAL A 716 -13.07 23.52 -8.50
CA VAL A 716 -12.34 22.27 -8.81
C VAL A 716 -11.30 21.99 -7.72
N ALA A 717 -10.47 22.97 -7.37
CA ALA A 717 -9.47 22.83 -6.30
C ALA A 717 -10.10 22.49 -4.95
N ASN A 718 -11.22 23.13 -4.57
CA ASN A 718 -11.93 22.80 -3.33
C ASN A 718 -12.44 21.36 -3.32
N MET A 719 -13.00 20.87 -4.44
CA MET A 719 -13.46 19.49 -4.58
C MET A 719 -12.29 18.50 -4.51
N VAL A 720 -11.21 18.76 -5.25
CA VAL A 720 -9.98 17.95 -5.20
C VAL A 720 -9.46 17.86 -3.77
N ALA A 721 -9.34 18.99 -3.07
CA ALA A 721 -8.89 19.01 -1.68
C ALA A 721 -9.79 18.18 -0.74
N PHE A 722 -11.11 18.20 -0.95
CA PHE A 722 -12.03 17.35 -0.19
C PHE A 722 -11.84 15.86 -0.48
N LEU A 723 -11.68 15.50 -1.75
CA LEU A 723 -11.48 14.09 -2.16
C LEU A 723 -10.13 13.53 -1.69
N LEU A 724 -9.09 14.36 -1.64
CA LEU A 724 -7.81 13.99 -1.02
C LEU A 724 -7.96 13.82 0.50
N ALA A 725 -8.68 14.73 1.16
CA ALA A 725 -8.97 14.68 2.59
C ALA A 725 -10.16 13.77 2.94
N PHE A 726 -10.62 12.87 2.06
CA PHE A 726 -11.89 12.17 2.28
C PHE A 726 -11.83 11.17 3.45
N SER A 727 -10.79 10.32 3.49
CA SER A 727 -10.53 9.38 4.59
C SER A 727 -10.21 10.11 5.90
N GLY A 728 -10.64 9.54 7.03
CA GLY A 728 -10.26 10.01 8.38
C GLY A 728 -11.33 9.84 9.45
N GLN A 729 -12.61 9.71 9.10
CA GLN A 729 -13.77 9.89 9.99
C GLN A 729 -13.96 11.38 10.41
N ASP A 730 -15.02 11.73 11.13
CA ASP A 730 -15.36 13.12 11.55
C ASP A 730 -15.69 14.13 10.43
N LEU A 731 -16.53 13.72 9.48
CA LEU A 731 -17.15 14.68 8.55
C LEU A 731 -18.35 15.38 9.23
N PRO A 732 -18.49 16.71 9.08
CA PRO A 732 -19.62 17.41 9.68
C PRO A 732 -20.94 16.95 9.05
N SER A 733 -21.98 16.85 9.87
CA SER A 733 -23.33 16.56 9.39
C SER A 733 -23.83 17.68 8.48
N LEU A 734 -24.61 17.31 7.47
CA LEU A 734 -25.09 18.23 6.45
C LEU A 734 -26.61 18.32 6.49
N PRO A 735 -27.20 19.54 6.46
CA PRO A 735 -28.63 19.73 6.53
C PRO A 735 -29.28 19.54 5.16
N LEU A 736 -29.34 18.30 4.69
CA LEU A 736 -30.04 17.92 3.45
C LEU A 736 -31.35 17.20 3.77
N PRO A 737 -32.36 17.28 2.89
CA PRO A 737 -33.52 16.40 2.97
C PRO A 737 -33.09 14.94 3.06
N LEU A 738 -33.72 14.16 3.94
CA LEU A 738 -33.35 12.78 4.24
C LEU A 738 -33.25 11.92 2.97
N HIS A 739 -34.18 12.08 2.03
CA HIS A 739 -34.18 11.35 0.76
C HIS A 739 -32.98 11.66 -0.16
N LEU A 740 -32.30 12.80 -0.01
CA LEU A 740 -31.10 13.16 -0.79
C LEU A 740 -29.79 12.89 -0.05
N ASN A 741 -29.87 12.44 1.20
CA ASN A 741 -28.74 12.16 2.06
C ASN A 741 -28.91 10.76 2.68
N PRO A 742 -28.68 9.70 1.89
CA PRO A 742 -28.80 8.34 2.38
C PRO A 742 -27.83 8.05 3.53
N PRO A 743 -28.17 7.14 4.46
CA PRO A 743 -27.21 6.60 5.42
C PRO A 743 -26.05 5.92 4.66
N GLY A 744 -24.83 6.23 5.08
CA GLY A 744 -23.63 5.54 4.62
C GLY A 744 -23.14 4.52 5.62
N ASN A 745 -22.33 3.58 5.14
CA ASN A 745 -21.74 2.54 5.97
C ASN A 745 -20.73 3.16 6.94
N PRO A 746 -20.58 2.61 8.16
CA PRO A 746 -19.56 3.08 9.08
C PRO A 746 -18.17 2.96 8.44
N SER A 747 -17.30 3.91 8.75
CA SER A 747 -15.90 3.86 8.36
C SER A 747 -15.08 3.24 9.48
N GLN A 748 -14.00 2.54 9.12
CA GLN A 748 -12.95 2.08 10.04
C GLN A 748 -11.62 2.83 9.80
N ASP A 749 -11.67 4.01 9.17
CA ASP A 749 -10.49 4.81 8.92
C ASP A 749 -9.76 5.16 10.21
N THR A 750 -8.44 5.13 10.14
CA THR A 750 -7.58 5.56 11.24
C THR A 750 -7.63 7.08 11.37
N HIS A 751 -7.78 7.56 12.61
CA HIS A 751 -7.74 8.99 12.92
C HIS A 751 -6.42 9.63 12.47
N ALA A 752 -6.47 10.82 11.89
CA ALA A 752 -5.30 11.49 11.27
C ALA A 752 -4.09 11.71 12.18
N ALA A 753 -4.31 11.85 13.50
CA ALA A 753 -3.22 11.98 14.47
C ALA A 753 -2.53 10.67 14.89
N VAL A 754 -3.04 9.50 14.53
CA VAL A 754 -2.39 8.24 14.92
C VAL A 754 -0.98 8.19 14.35
N GLY A 755 -0.02 7.78 15.18
CA GLY A 755 1.40 7.75 14.83
C GLY A 755 2.15 9.02 15.22
N VAL A 756 1.46 10.16 15.43
CA VAL A 756 2.10 11.41 15.87
C VAL A 756 2.88 11.17 17.16
N GLN A 757 4.17 11.50 17.11
CA GLN A 757 5.14 11.18 18.15
C GLN A 757 6.03 12.37 18.47
N MET A 758 6.43 12.51 19.74
CA MET A 758 7.49 13.43 20.15
C MET A 758 8.36 12.81 21.25
N THR A 759 9.68 13.01 21.19
CA THR A 759 10.60 12.63 22.28
C THR A 759 11.04 13.88 23.03
N LEU A 760 10.84 13.87 24.34
CA LEU A 760 11.22 14.95 25.25
C LEU A 760 12.51 14.61 25.99
N ASN A 761 13.43 15.56 26.07
CA ASN A 761 14.78 15.35 26.62
C ASN A 761 15.23 16.43 27.62
N GLY A 762 14.30 17.24 28.12
CA GLY A 762 14.57 18.37 29.01
C GLY A 762 14.89 19.66 28.27
N ALA A 763 15.67 19.60 27.19
CA ALA A 763 16.05 20.79 26.42
C ALA A 763 14.91 21.31 25.52
N ASN A 764 14.06 20.40 25.00
CA ASN A 764 12.94 20.75 24.13
C ASN A 764 11.58 20.82 24.84
N ASN A 765 11.51 20.48 26.14
CA ASN A 765 10.25 20.31 26.87
C ASN A 765 9.35 21.56 26.86
N ASP A 766 9.95 22.75 26.91
CA ASP A 766 9.25 24.03 27.03
C ASP A 766 9.29 24.86 25.73
N GLN A 767 9.74 24.27 24.62
CA GLN A 767 9.63 24.91 23.31
C GLN A 767 8.17 25.10 22.92
N LEU A 768 7.85 26.22 22.29
CA LEU A 768 6.46 26.59 21.99
C LEU A 768 5.74 25.55 21.11
N GLU A 769 6.44 24.97 20.13
CA GLU A 769 5.89 23.96 19.23
C GLU A 769 5.61 22.64 19.96
N THR A 770 6.56 22.20 20.81
CA THR A 770 6.38 21.06 21.72
C THR A 770 5.14 21.22 22.59
N LEU A 771 4.98 22.37 23.25
CA LEU A 771 3.83 22.63 24.12
C LEU A 771 2.50 22.64 23.36
N ARG A 772 2.48 23.18 22.14
CA ARG A 772 1.29 23.18 21.27
C ARG A 772 0.90 21.76 20.86
N LEU A 773 1.88 20.96 20.41
CA LEU A 773 1.63 19.58 20.03
C LEU A 773 1.18 18.75 21.23
N PHE A 774 1.80 18.93 22.39
CA PHE A 774 1.44 18.22 23.62
C PHE A 774 0.00 18.52 24.05
N GLN A 775 -0.40 19.80 24.00
CA GLN A 775 -1.77 20.22 24.30
C GLN A 775 -2.77 19.65 23.29
N LEU A 776 -2.42 19.58 22.01
CA LEU A 776 -3.24 18.96 20.99
C LEU A 776 -3.42 17.46 21.27
N MET A 777 -2.35 16.73 21.54
CA MET A 777 -2.42 15.30 21.87
C MET A 777 -3.31 15.04 23.09
N ASN A 778 -3.15 15.85 24.16
CA ASN A 778 -4.00 15.76 25.34
C ASN A 778 -5.48 16.01 25.00
N THR A 779 -5.77 17.04 24.22
CA THR A 779 -7.14 17.40 23.81
C THR A 779 -7.81 16.29 23.00
N LEU A 780 -7.06 15.65 22.09
CA LEU A 780 -7.57 14.53 21.30
C LEU A 780 -7.83 13.30 22.17
N ALA A 781 -6.89 12.97 23.07
CA ALA A 781 -7.06 11.86 23.99
C ALA A 781 -8.25 12.07 24.96
N ASP A 782 -8.44 13.28 25.47
CA ASP A 782 -9.59 13.69 26.29
C ASP A 782 -10.94 13.49 25.58
N SER A 783 -10.97 13.65 24.26
CA SER A 783 -12.18 13.42 23.47
C SER A 783 -12.54 11.93 23.33
N GLY A 784 -11.62 11.02 23.65
CA GLY A 784 -11.78 9.57 23.55
C GLY A 784 -11.66 9.00 22.13
N THR A 785 -11.32 9.81 21.13
CA THR A 785 -11.19 9.39 19.72
C THR A 785 -9.88 8.67 19.40
N VAL A 786 -8.86 8.85 20.24
CA VAL A 786 -7.53 8.24 20.08
C VAL A 786 -7.00 7.70 21.41
N GLY A 787 -6.04 6.80 21.35
CA GLY A 787 -5.22 6.42 22.49
C GLY A 787 -3.99 7.33 22.62
N TRP A 788 -3.52 7.58 23.84
CA TRP A 788 -2.29 8.35 24.07
C TRP A 788 -1.42 7.66 25.11
N ILE A 789 -0.16 7.41 24.74
CA ILE A 789 0.80 6.69 25.57
C ILE A 789 2.10 7.47 25.72
N ALA A 790 2.88 7.13 26.74
CA ALA A 790 4.27 7.52 26.85
C ALA A 790 5.16 6.31 27.18
N LYS A 791 6.37 6.27 26.60
CA LYS A 791 7.39 5.26 26.87
C LYS A 791 8.74 5.94 27.09
N GLY A 792 9.57 5.38 27.96
CA GLY A 792 10.95 5.85 28.12
C GLY A 792 11.63 5.26 29.36
N ILE A 793 12.68 5.92 29.84
CA ILE A 793 13.38 5.53 31.06
C ILE A 793 12.96 6.46 32.21
N GLN A 794 12.58 5.91 33.35
CA GLN A 794 12.47 6.63 34.62
C GLN A 794 13.05 5.76 35.74
N GLU A 795 13.80 6.37 36.65
CA GLU A 795 14.47 5.65 37.75
C GLU A 795 15.35 4.48 37.28
N ASN A 796 16.02 4.63 36.12
CA ASN A 796 16.81 3.59 35.43
C ASN A 796 16.01 2.34 35.05
N GLN A 797 14.69 2.45 34.90
CA GLN A 797 13.80 1.39 34.46
C GLN A 797 13.07 1.83 33.21
N GLN A 798 12.85 0.90 32.27
CA GLN A 798 11.88 1.12 31.20
C GLN A 798 10.49 1.24 31.82
N ARG A 799 9.81 2.34 31.51
CA ARG A 799 8.47 2.63 31.99
C ARG A 799 7.51 2.88 30.84
N GLY A 800 6.27 2.49 31.05
CA GLY A 800 5.14 2.79 30.19
C GLY A 800 4.01 3.51 30.91
N TYR A 801 3.26 4.30 30.13
CA TYR A 801 2.13 5.07 30.61
C TYR A 801 1.01 5.06 29.56
N VAL A 802 -0.24 4.96 30.01
CA VAL A 802 -1.45 5.07 29.18
C VAL A 802 -2.39 6.15 29.73
N TYR A 803 -2.87 7.03 28.87
CA TYR A 803 -3.80 8.09 29.26
C TYR A 803 -5.22 7.56 29.46
N GLN A 804 -5.87 8.00 30.54
CA GLN A 804 -7.25 7.65 30.87
C GLN A 804 -8.14 8.91 30.81
N PRO A 805 -8.99 9.06 29.78
CA PRO A 805 -9.83 10.25 29.65
C PRO A 805 -10.86 10.40 30.78
N GLU A 806 -11.22 9.31 31.46
CA GLU A 806 -12.18 9.32 32.57
C GLU A 806 -11.61 10.01 33.83
N THR A 807 -10.29 9.98 34.01
CA THR A 807 -9.61 10.55 35.18
C THR A 807 -8.79 11.80 34.83
N GLY A 808 -8.44 11.99 33.56
CA GLY A 808 -7.52 13.04 33.11
C GLY A 808 -6.06 12.77 33.47
N LEU A 809 -5.72 11.52 33.80
CA LEU A 809 -4.41 11.10 34.29
C LEU A 809 -3.82 9.98 33.41
N PHE A 810 -2.50 9.87 33.44
CA PHE A 810 -1.81 8.68 32.95
C PHE A 810 -1.75 7.62 34.03
N GLN A 811 -2.17 6.40 33.70
CA GLN A 811 -1.88 5.18 34.44
C GLN A 811 -0.49 4.70 34.03
N ALA A 812 0.44 4.58 34.98
CA ALA A 812 1.72 3.94 34.72
C ALA A 812 1.56 2.42 34.63
N ASP A 813 2.59 1.73 34.17
CA ASP A 813 2.73 0.27 34.15
C ASP A 813 2.80 -0.42 35.55
N ARG A 814 2.40 0.29 36.61
CA ARG A 814 2.13 -0.24 37.96
C ARG A 814 0.75 0.20 38.44
N ARG A 815 -0.09 -0.73 38.90
CA ARG A 815 -1.55 -0.52 39.13
C ARG A 815 -1.93 0.64 40.06
N ASN A 816 -1.03 1.10 40.93
CA ASN A 816 -1.29 2.16 41.91
C ASN A 816 -0.51 3.46 41.63
N GLU A 817 0.07 3.60 40.44
CA GLU A 817 0.84 4.77 40.07
C GLU A 817 0.12 5.53 38.94
N GLN A 818 -0.35 6.73 39.27
CA GLN A 818 -0.96 7.66 38.33
C GLN A 818 -0.27 9.00 38.36
N ILE A 819 -0.21 9.67 37.22
CA ILE A 819 0.50 10.93 37.05
C ILE A 819 -0.25 11.85 36.08
N SER A 820 -0.27 13.15 36.35
CA SER A 820 -0.87 14.11 35.43
C SER A 820 0.00 14.27 34.17
N PRO A 821 -0.58 14.62 33.01
CA PRO A 821 0.19 14.88 31.79
C PRO A 821 1.33 15.90 32.00
N ILE A 822 1.05 16.99 32.71
CA ILE A 822 2.05 18.04 32.99
C ILE A 822 3.19 17.50 33.85
N SER A 823 2.87 16.77 34.92
CA SER A 823 3.90 16.20 35.80
C SER A 823 4.77 15.19 35.06
N LEU A 824 4.18 14.33 34.23
CA LEU A 824 4.91 13.34 33.44
C LEU A 824 5.84 14.02 32.42
N ARG A 825 5.37 15.06 31.72
CA ARG A 825 6.19 15.86 30.81
C ARG A 825 7.44 16.43 31.49
N LEU A 826 7.30 16.89 32.74
CA LEU A 826 8.40 17.47 33.52
C LEU A 826 9.44 16.44 34.00
N LEU A 827 9.13 15.14 33.94
CA LEU A 827 10.10 14.08 34.26
C LEU A 827 11.12 13.82 33.13
N ALA A 828 10.82 14.26 31.91
CA ALA A 828 11.69 14.06 30.76
C ALA A 828 12.95 14.93 30.84
N LYS A 829 14.12 14.32 30.77
CA LYS A 829 15.46 14.96 30.79
C LYS A 829 16.45 14.06 30.06
N ALA A 830 17.64 14.59 29.74
CA ALA A 830 18.70 13.79 29.13
C ALA A 830 19.04 12.55 29.99
N GLY A 831 19.06 11.38 29.37
CA GLY A 831 19.23 10.07 30.02
C GLY A 831 17.97 9.47 30.65
N SER A 832 16.85 10.19 30.62
CA SER A 832 15.52 9.70 31.03
C SER A 832 14.44 10.31 30.15
N GLU A 833 14.71 10.29 28.84
CA GLU A 833 13.83 10.83 27.81
C GLU A 833 12.49 10.08 27.80
N LEU A 834 11.42 10.80 27.48
CA LEU A 834 10.07 10.25 27.35
C LEU A 834 9.55 10.53 25.95
N THR A 835 9.07 9.47 25.30
CA THR A 835 8.43 9.54 23.98
C THR A 835 6.92 9.41 24.12
N PHE A 836 6.19 10.46 23.75
CA PHE A 836 4.73 10.49 23.73
C PHE A 836 4.25 10.11 22.33
N THR A 837 3.26 9.23 22.22
CA THR A 837 2.74 8.73 20.94
C THR A 837 1.21 8.65 20.97
N ILE A 838 0.54 9.16 19.93
CA ILE A 838 -0.88 8.86 19.69
C ILE A 838 -0.98 7.50 18.99
N VAL A 839 -1.87 6.64 19.49
CA VAL A 839 -2.08 5.28 18.98
C VAL A 839 -3.56 5.06 18.63
N PRO A 840 -3.91 4.05 17.82
CA PRO A 840 -5.31 3.73 17.55
C PRO A 840 -6.08 3.48 18.85
N LYS A 841 -7.30 4.01 18.94
CA LYS A 841 -8.15 3.78 20.12
C LYS A 841 -8.40 2.28 20.31
N GLY A 842 -8.33 1.82 21.56
CA GLY A 842 -8.45 0.42 21.95
C GLY A 842 -7.12 -0.35 21.95
N THR A 843 -6.02 0.26 21.49
CA THR A 843 -4.69 -0.38 21.49
C THR A 843 -3.75 0.20 22.55
N GLU A 844 -4.14 1.29 23.20
CA GLU A 844 -3.29 2.06 24.12
C GLU A 844 -2.82 1.29 25.34
N TRP A 845 -3.63 0.36 25.87
CA TRP A 845 -3.22 -0.50 26.97
C TRP A 845 -2.12 -1.46 26.52
N ARG A 846 -2.35 -2.15 25.40
CA ARG A 846 -1.39 -3.12 24.85
C ARG A 846 -0.06 -2.49 24.49
N ILE A 847 -0.09 -1.34 23.82
CA ILE A 847 1.14 -0.65 23.42
C ILE A 847 1.78 0.03 24.64
N GLY A 848 0.96 0.61 25.53
CA GLY A 848 1.40 1.50 26.60
C GLY A 848 1.91 0.80 27.86
N VAL A 849 1.20 -0.20 28.39
CA VAL A 849 1.43 -0.71 29.75
C VAL A 849 1.17 -2.20 29.98
N ASP A 850 0.61 -2.93 29.01
CA ASP A 850 0.27 -4.36 29.12
C ASP A 850 0.63 -5.06 27.79
N ARG A 851 1.93 -5.28 27.56
CA ARG A 851 2.51 -5.64 26.26
C ARG A 851 1.86 -6.89 25.65
N ASP A 852 1.50 -7.87 26.47
CA ASP A 852 0.90 -9.12 26.03
C ASP A 852 -0.63 -9.18 26.14
N GLY A 853 -1.27 -8.22 26.82
CA GLY A 853 -2.71 -8.06 26.88
C GLY A 853 -3.40 -9.06 27.82
N ASP A 854 -2.70 -9.57 28.83
CA ASP A 854 -3.23 -10.54 29.77
C ASP A 854 -3.94 -9.90 31.00
N GLY A 855 -3.87 -8.56 31.11
CA GLY A 855 -4.47 -7.76 32.19
C GLY A 855 -3.52 -7.48 33.37
N PHE A 856 -2.27 -7.92 33.31
CA PHE A 856 -1.20 -7.51 34.21
C PHE A 856 -0.36 -6.41 33.56
N LEU A 857 0.15 -5.48 34.37
CA LEU A 857 0.90 -4.34 33.83
C LEU A 857 2.39 -4.70 33.76
N ASP A 858 3.07 -4.26 32.71
CA ASP A 858 4.45 -4.62 32.35
C ASP A 858 5.41 -4.58 33.55
N ARG A 859 5.33 -3.53 34.40
CA ARG A 859 6.25 -3.37 35.53
C ARG A 859 5.83 -4.18 36.74
N ASP A 860 4.53 -4.32 37.00
CA ASP A 860 4.03 -5.23 38.03
C ASP A 860 4.47 -6.68 37.74
N GLU A 861 4.50 -7.09 36.47
CA GLU A 861 5.02 -8.39 36.07
C GLU A 861 6.52 -8.53 36.34
N LEU A 862 7.32 -7.57 35.86
CA LEU A 862 8.78 -7.60 36.06
C LEU A 862 9.17 -7.56 37.54
N ASP A 863 8.45 -6.80 38.37
CA ASP A 863 8.66 -6.76 39.82
C ASP A 863 8.35 -8.11 40.50
N ASN A 864 7.52 -8.94 39.86
CA ASN A 864 7.15 -10.28 40.31
C ASN A 864 7.79 -11.42 39.48
N CYS A 865 8.87 -11.12 38.71
CA CYS A 865 9.59 -12.10 37.90
C CYS A 865 8.75 -12.79 36.80
N ALA A 866 7.65 -12.18 36.38
CA ALA A 866 6.91 -12.53 35.18
C ALA A 866 7.53 -11.87 33.93
N ASP A 867 7.15 -12.37 32.75
CA ASP A 867 7.68 -11.91 31.47
C ASP A 867 6.54 -11.22 30.70
N PRO A 868 6.58 -9.87 30.53
CA PRO A 868 5.55 -9.10 29.83
C PRO A 868 5.39 -9.43 28.34
N SER A 869 6.11 -10.42 27.83
CA SER A 869 5.96 -10.94 26.48
C SER A 869 5.41 -12.36 26.45
N ASN A 870 4.82 -12.83 27.56
CA ASN A 870 4.35 -14.19 27.71
C ASN A 870 3.08 -14.29 28.56
N GLN A 871 1.93 -14.34 27.89
CA GLN A 871 0.58 -14.38 28.48
C GLN A 871 0.33 -15.55 29.46
N ILE A 872 1.20 -16.56 29.46
CA ILE A 872 1.13 -17.73 30.35
C ILE A 872 1.92 -17.48 31.65
N ASN A 873 2.98 -16.67 31.58
CA ASN A 873 3.86 -16.36 32.70
C ASN A 873 3.31 -15.21 33.54
N ARG A 874 2.25 -15.49 34.31
CA ARG A 874 1.55 -14.48 35.12
C ARG A 874 2.20 -14.27 36.49
N PRO A 875 2.06 -13.08 37.10
CA PRO A 875 2.40 -12.89 38.51
C PRO A 875 1.61 -13.88 39.38
N ILE A 876 2.31 -14.81 40.02
CA ILE A 876 1.71 -15.70 41.03
C ILE A 876 1.77 -14.94 42.35
N ASP A 877 0.61 -14.73 43.00
CA ASP A 877 0.50 -14.04 44.29
C ASP A 877 1.68 -14.34 45.24
N GLU A 878 2.42 -13.27 45.57
CA GLU A 878 3.32 -13.14 46.74
C GLU A 878 4.62 -13.98 46.81
N ARG A 879 5.28 -14.30 45.69
CA ARG A 879 6.69 -14.76 45.77
C ARG A 879 7.67 -13.67 45.35
N PRO A 880 8.37 -12.99 46.29
CA PRO A 880 9.44 -12.08 45.93
C PRO A 880 10.51 -12.82 45.13
N CYS A 881 11.00 -12.18 44.07
CA CYS A 881 12.10 -12.67 43.24
C CYS A 881 13.24 -13.19 44.12
N ARG A 882 13.48 -14.51 44.12
CA ARG A 882 14.72 -15.04 44.69
C ARG A 882 15.85 -14.61 43.77
N LEU A 883 16.53 -13.52 44.12
CA LEU A 883 17.85 -13.20 43.59
C LEU A 883 18.77 -14.40 43.88
N SER A 884 18.93 -15.31 42.91
CA SER A 884 20.04 -16.25 42.94
C SER A 884 21.28 -15.49 42.47
N ALA A 885 21.98 -14.87 43.42
CA ALA A 885 23.39 -14.63 43.27
C ALA A 885 24.09 -16.01 43.23
N GLN A 886 24.52 -16.43 42.05
CA GLN A 886 25.60 -17.41 41.87
C GLN A 886 26.29 -17.22 40.53
#